data_AF-A0A949IP12-F1
#
_entry.id   AF-A0A949IP12-F1
#
_cell.length_a   1.000
_cell.length_b   1.000
_cell.length_c   1.000
_cell.angle_alpha   90.00
_cell.angle_beta   90.00
_cell.angle_gamma   90.00
#
_symmetry.space_group_name_H-M   'P 1'
#
loop_
_entity.id
_entity.type
_entity.pdbx_description
1 polymer ?
#
loop_
_entity_poly.entity_id
_entity_poly.type
_entity_poly.pdbx_seq_one_letter_code
_entity_poly.pdbx_strand_id
1 'polypeptide(L)'
;MKNTPNTGMIVLNVGQGDGARRGGHNGPCCRPHVVICPGSGEKDFPFPDAETLTVRALARYKKKLRTARNEAGKADAEKNKGTQNPFDQADDELRHEPVIGVKFERIFSPGLENGLGGGVQLGQLGKIPQPVKLIPQTQQSKDDMIDGTLFVAAGGLVGLLEDGKYDAIAAERFDEYDDKVAFARRTWPQRYQAAISSISDQLGQLRRVYVTSLPLTMDGLRAQNPGVSEGSLLEAAKHLLDEELQQIISIIKIYTDPFGQSRSGKYKELEAVVFAVEQAYALFEGCDPANPLTSAEAKKRLETRVFGVGNVFLARFSDQGPATIPGTRGPIGAHALEVPHNERNIIPIMLTLYMHEFRHDIFHDVDGLGEELTQVVATAIADAHDKGELVLTRETTNLGKQKVPTLQLIIKAFADMIGEVDADTSGGVLLSGPAFSYNTLSTFSAFNSQRKGIFNQRKLLRTGSGYELAKLENGQVALSFLPHPPDYIRAFIIAAALDEIGFPAEAQQCRKIADQAVGKRNIPEFITWDDVNASKGKGGPQVRIAVEDLKRVAPIVVKALIRTPLESLGGVSTTEIINWTAKSQAKTDILTDMLMNGVWPLPTDKGDIHVTHVIAASTMAYWGLCKSGMHPRDAAELVVPGGLNMILQVRQRIEKLHAETLAAEAAEAAAHRQVVGPDAGGGGAGETGEGEEEESEEAGDEGGAIGEPPAEPVPPPTSPEDANSRP
;
A
#
# COMPACT_ATOMS: atom_id res chain seq x y z
N MET A 1 -7.97 -45.57 -32.01
CA MET A 1 -8.56 -45.11 -30.73
C MET A 1 -8.79 -43.60 -30.81
N LYS A 2 -9.77 -43.01 -30.12
CA LYS A 2 -9.92 -41.54 -30.08
C LYS A 2 -9.09 -40.99 -28.92
N ASN A 3 -8.24 -39.99 -29.16
CA ASN A 3 -7.55 -39.28 -28.09
C ASN A 3 -8.58 -38.56 -27.22
N THR A 4 -8.74 -39.00 -25.98
CA THR A 4 -9.41 -38.22 -24.94
C THR A 4 -8.41 -37.17 -24.45
N PRO A 5 -8.73 -35.86 -24.50
CA PRO A 5 -7.82 -34.86 -23.98
C PRO A 5 -7.68 -35.03 -22.47
N ASN A 6 -6.44 -35.14 -21.98
CA ASN A 6 -6.15 -35.22 -20.55
C ASN A 6 -6.78 -34.00 -19.84
N THR A 7 -7.88 -34.26 -19.15
CA THR A 7 -8.54 -33.28 -18.31
C THR A 7 -7.80 -33.34 -16.99
N GLY A 8 -6.85 -32.44 -16.78
CA GLY A 8 -5.97 -32.44 -15.61
C GLY A 8 -6.80 -32.49 -14.32
N MET A 9 -6.43 -33.38 -13.41
CA MET A 9 -7.10 -33.55 -12.12
C MET A 9 -7.05 -32.23 -11.35
N ILE A 10 -8.21 -31.74 -10.92
CA ILE A 10 -8.28 -30.52 -10.11
C ILE A 10 -8.02 -30.90 -8.65
N VAL A 11 -7.09 -30.18 -8.03
CA VAL A 11 -6.62 -30.36 -6.65
C VAL A 11 -6.98 -29.14 -5.81
N LEU A 12 -7.33 -29.37 -4.54
CA LEU A 12 -7.59 -28.34 -3.55
C LEU A 12 -6.36 -28.20 -2.65
N ASN A 13 -5.45 -27.30 -2.97
CA ASN A 13 -4.29 -27.01 -2.11
C ASN A 13 -4.73 -26.07 -0.98
N VAL A 14 -4.83 -26.59 0.24
CA VAL A 14 -4.93 -25.79 1.47
C VAL A 14 -3.50 -25.58 1.99
N GLY A 15 -3.17 -24.38 2.49
CA GLY A 15 -1.86 -24.13 3.13
C GLY A 15 -0.67 -23.88 2.18
N GLN A 16 -0.89 -23.29 1.00
CA GLN A 16 0.20 -22.61 0.26
C GLN A 16 -0.05 -21.10 0.31
N GLY A 17 0.76 -20.38 1.09
CA GLY A 17 0.67 -18.94 1.29
C GLY A 17 0.98 -18.10 0.04
N ASP A 18 0.85 -16.78 0.19
CA ASP A 18 0.76 -15.82 -0.91
C ASP A 18 2.01 -15.69 -1.82
N GLY A 19 3.14 -16.30 -1.47
CA GLY A 19 4.42 -16.18 -2.18
C GLY A 19 4.42 -16.55 -3.67
N ALA A 20 3.37 -17.21 -4.17
CA ALA A 20 3.20 -17.54 -5.59
C ALA A 20 2.42 -16.48 -6.41
N ARG A 21 1.77 -15.48 -5.79
CA ARG A 21 0.87 -14.53 -6.47
C ARG A 21 1.62 -13.46 -7.30
N ARG A 22 2.10 -13.84 -8.49
CA ARG A 22 2.62 -12.91 -9.53
C ARG A 22 1.60 -12.44 -10.58
N GLY A 23 0.31 -12.69 -10.36
CA GLY A 23 -0.79 -12.29 -11.27
C GLY A 23 -1.77 -11.34 -10.61
N GLY A 24 -1.99 -10.16 -11.20
CA GLY A 24 -2.99 -9.19 -10.73
C GLY A 24 -4.40 -9.49 -11.27
N HIS A 25 -5.39 -9.56 -10.38
CA HIS A 25 -6.78 -9.86 -10.74
C HIS A 25 -7.42 -8.73 -11.59
N ASN A 26 -8.30 -9.10 -12.53
CA ASN A 26 -9.02 -8.16 -13.40
C ASN A 26 -10.55 -8.20 -13.15
N GLY A 27 -10.95 -7.89 -11.92
CA GLY A 27 -12.36 -7.81 -11.53
C GLY A 27 -13.01 -6.44 -11.80
N PRO A 28 -14.35 -6.37 -11.97
CA PRO A 28 -15.07 -5.11 -12.15
C PRO A 28 -15.49 -4.41 -10.84
N CYS A 29 -15.37 -5.09 -9.69
CA CYS A 29 -15.50 -4.50 -8.35
C CYS A 29 -14.14 -4.24 -7.72
N CYS A 30 -13.20 -5.16 -7.90
CA CYS A 30 -11.80 -5.04 -7.51
C CYS A 30 -10.96 -5.03 -8.79
N ARG A 31 -10.53 -3.84 -9.20
CA ARG A 31 -9.36 -3.70 -10.10
C ARG A 31 -8.13 -4.24 -9.35
N PRO A 32 -6.95 -4.45 -9.96
CA PRO A 32 -5.79 -4.93 -9.22
C PRO A 32 -5.33 -3.85 -8.21
N HIS A 33 -5.84 -3.93 -6.98
CA HIS A 33 -5.57 -2.98 -5.91
C HIS A 33 -4.15 -3.21 -5.37
N VAL A 34 -3.37 -2.14 -5.42
CA VAL A 34 -1.91 -2.09 -5.22
C VAL A 34 -1.11 -2.88 -6.25
N VAL A 35 -0.24 -2.16 -6.96
CA VAL A 35 0.78 -2.75 -7.83
C VAL A 35 1.90 -3.32 -6.96
N ILE A 36 2.24 -4.60 -7.15
CA ILE A 36 3.34 -5.24 -6.42
C ILE A 36 4.69 -4.82 -7.04
N CYS A 37 5.25 -3.71 -6.59
CA CYS A 37 6.72 -3.62 -6.47
C CYS A 37 7.09 -4.21 -5.09
N PRO A 38 8.03 -5.17 -5.01
CA PRO A 38 8.50 -5.69 -3.74
C PRO A 38 9.45 -4.67 -3.09
N GLY A 39 8.92 -3.83 -2.20
CA GLY A 39 9.73 -3.24 -1.14
C GLY A 39 9.95 -4.29 -0.04
N SER A 40 11.01 -4.16 0.76
CA SER A 40 11.03 -4.84 2.06
C SER A 40 10.39 -3.97 3.14
N GLY A 41 10.66 -2.66 3.10
CA GLY A 41 10.29 -1.69 4.14
C GLY A 41 11.46 -1.21 5.00
N GLU A 42 12.50 -2.03 5.11
CA GLU A 42 13.80 -1.63 5.67
C GLU A 42 14.54 -0.71 4.69
N LYS A 43 14.19 -0.86 3.41
CA LYS A 43 14.89 -0.37 2.23
C LYS A 43 13.86 0.05 1.19
N ASP A 44 14.21 1.13 0.50
CA ASP A 44 13.55 1.63 -0.70
C ASP A 44 13.40 0.55 -1.78
N PHE A 45 12.38 0.66 -2.63
CA PHE A 45 12.11 -0.35 -3.66
C PHE A 45 13.22 -0.44 -4.71
N PRO A 46 13.66 -1.64 -5.11
CA PRO A 46 14.82 -1.81 -5.98
C PRO A 46 14.51 -1.38 -7.42
N PHE A 47 15.18 -0.32 -7.86
CA PHE A 47 15.16 0.11 -9.25
C PHE A 47 16.00 -0.80 -10.14
N PRO A 48 15.60 -1.05 -11.40
CA PRO A 48 16.54 -1.53 -12.41
C PRO A 48 17.60 -0.47 -12.68
N ASP A 49 18.82 -0.90 -13.01
CA ASP A 49 19.81 -0.03 -13.63
C ASP A 49 19.36 0.42 -15.03
N ALA A 50 20.05 1.43 -15.58
CA ALA A 50 19.65 2.06 -16.83
C ALA A 50 19.76 1.14 -18.07
N GLU A 51 20.70 0.19 -18.07
CA GLU A 51 20.87 -0.76 -19.17
C GLU A 51 19.80 -1.86 -19.10
N THR A 52 19.59 -2.47 -17.92
CA THR A 52 18.51 -3.42 -17.66
C THR A 52 17.15 -2.84 -18.04
N LEU A 53 16.88 -1.57 -17.72
CA LEU A 53 15.64 -0.90 -18.08
C LEU A 53 15.49 -0.75 -19.60
N THR A 54 16.52 -0.25 -20.29
CA THR A 54 16.51 -0.12 -21.75
C THR A 54 16.38 -1.47 -22.46
N VAL A 55 17.06 -2.52 -21.99
CA VAL A 55 16.95 -3.88 -22.54
C VAL A 55 15.52 -4.41 -22.40
N ARG A 56 14.87 -4.23 -21.25
CA ARG A 56 13.45 -4.61 -21.04
C ARG A 56 12.51 -3.84 -21.97
N ALA A 57 12.65 -2.52 -22.03
CA ALA A 57 11.86 -1.62 -22.88
C ALA A 57 11.93 -2.04 -24.36
N LEU A 58 13.14 -2.25 -24.90
CA LEU A 58 13.35 -2.68 -26.29
C LEU A 58 12.86 -4.12 -26.53
N ALA A 59 12.95 -5.01 -25.55
CA ALA A 59 12.38 -6.36 -25.64
C ALA A 59 10.84 -6.34 -25.66
N ARG A 60 10.19 -5.48 -24.86
CA ARG A 60 8.74 -5.24 -24.88
C ARG A 60 8.30 -4.70 -26.25
N TYR A 61 9.04 -3.74 -26.81
CA TYR A 61 8.79 -3.21 -28.15
C TYR A 61 8.84 -4.30 -29.23
N LYS A 62 9.92 -5.11 -29.27
CA LYS A 62 10.04 -6.26 -30.19
C LYS A 62 8.90 -7.27 -30.02
N LYS A 63 8.46 -7.53 -28.78
CA LYS A 63 7.31 -8.40 -28.49
C LYS A 63 6.00 -7.81 -29.04
N LYS A 64 5.75 -6.51 -28.86
CA LYS A 64 4.59 -5.80 -29.42
C LYS A 64 4.56 -5.86 -30.96
N LEU A 65 5.66 -5.51 -31.62
CA LEU A 65 5.77 -5.59 -33.09
C LEU A 65 5.48 -7.00 -33.62
N ARG A 66 6.01 -8.04 -32.96
CA ARG A 66 5.74 -9.43 -33.33
C ARG A 66 4.26 -9.80 -33.15
N THR A 67 3.61 -9.35 -32.08
CA THR A 67 2.17 -9.58 -31.87
C THR A 67 1.34 -8.87 -32.95
N ALA A 68 1.59 -7.58 -33.19
CA ALA A 68 0.88 -6.80 -34.21
C ALA A 68 1.06 -7.39 -35.62
N ARG A 69 2.27 -7.85 -35.99
CA ARG A 69 2.51 -8.53 -37.27
C ARG A 69 1.77 -9.87 -37.37
N ASN A 70 1.65 -10.62 -36.27
CA ASN A 70 0.89 -11.87 -36.22
C ASN A 70 -0.63 -11.65 -36.23
N GLU A 71 -1.11 -10.46 -35.85
CA GLU A 71 -2.53 -10.08 -35.90
C GLU A 71 -2.90 -9.52 -37.28
N ALA A 72 -2.06 -8.66 -37.86
CA ALA A 72 -2.17 -8.23 -39.25
C ALA A 72 -2.16 -9.43 -40.20
N GLY A 73 -1.18 -10.35 -40.06
CA GLY A 73 -1.12 -11.57 -40.88
C GLY A 73 -2.32 -12.52 -40.72
N LYS A 74 -3.12 -12.39 -39.65
CA LYS A 74 -4.41 -13.09 -39.52
C LYS A 74 -5.53 -12.33 -40.24
N ALA A 75 -5.61 -11.01 -40.09
CA ALA A 75 -6.57 -10.17 -40.79
C ALA A 75 -6.38 -10.26 -42.32
N ASP A 76 -5.14 -10.34 -42.79
CA ASP A 76 -4.81 -10.52 -44.21
C ASP A 76 -5.11 -11.95 -44.68
N ALA A 77 -4.96 -12.97 -43.82
CA ALA A 77 -5.38 -14.34 -44.13
C ALA A 77 -6.91 -14.52 -44.20
N GLU A 78 -7.69 -13.70 -43.47
CA GLU A 78 -9.15 -13.65 -43.61
C GLU A 78 -9.61 -12.82 -44.82
N LYS A 79 -8.82 -11.84 -45.27
CA LYS A 79 -9.14 -11.00 -46.45
C LYS A 79 -8.68 -11.57 -47.79
N ASN A 80 -7.51 -12.23 -47.86
CA ASN A 80 -6.93 -12.71 -49.12
C ASN A 80 -7.55 -14.03 -49.62
N LYS A 81 -8.84 -13.95 -49.99
CA LYS A 81 -9.51 -14.89 -50.88
C LYS A 81 -9.89 -14.23 -52.22
N GLY A 82 -8.93 -13.55 -52.85
CA GLY A 82 -9.09 -13.04 -54.21
C GLY A 82 -7.99 -12.07 -54.65
N THR A 83 -7.64 -12.15 -55.94
CA THR A 83 -6.91 -11.14 -56.75
C THR A 83 -5.60 -10.55 -56.21
N GLN A 84 -4.49 -10.98 -56.85
CA GLN A 84 -3.27 -10.17 -56.96
C GLN A 84 -3.56 -8.86 -57.73
N ASN A 85 -2.80 -7.78 -57.46
CA ASN A 85 -2.32 -6.85 -58.48
C ASN A 85 -1.20 -5.93 -57.93
N PRO A 86 -0.40 -5.23 -58.78
CA PRO A 86 1.05 -5.20 -58.54
C PRO A 86 1.68 -3.81 -58.63
N PHE A 87 2.22 -3.31 -57.52
CA PHE A 87 3.07 -2.12 -57.49
C PHE A 87 4.24 -2.31 -56.51
N ASP A 88 5.13 -3.24 -56.86
CA ASP A 88 6.53 -3.22 -56.43
C ASP A 88 7.37 -2.52 -57.52
N GLN A 89 8.48 -1.89 -57.09
CA GLN A 89 9.50 -1.22 -57.91
C GLN A 89 9.12 0.13 -58.56
N ALA A 90 9.62 1.21 -57.97
CA ALA A 90 10.37 2.23 -58.70
C ALA A 90 11.41 2.91 -57.78
N ASP A 91 12.67 2.79 -58.20
CA ASP A 91 13.80 3.70 -58.02
C ASP A 91 14.50 3.91 -56.65
N ASP A 92 15.76 4.36 -56.78
CA ASP A 92 16.87 4.37 -55.82
C ASP A 92 17.43 5.83 -55.74
N GLU A 93 18.66 6.00 -55.24
CA GLU A 93 19.46 7.23 -55.27
C GLU A 93 18.96 8.43 -54.43
N LEU A 94 19.47 8.51 -53.19
CA LEU A 94 20.26 9.68 -52.78
C LEU A 94 21.12 9.36 -51.56
N ARG A 95 22.40 9.02 -51.80
CA ARG A 95 23.40 8.82 -50.74
C ARG A 95 24.10 10.14 -50.42
N HIS A 96 23.94 10.64 -49.21
CA HIS A 96 24.86 11.61 -48.62
C HIS A 96 25.75 10.89 -47.59
N GLU A 97 27.05 10.89 -47.83
CA GLU A 97 28.02 10.38 -46.85
C GLU A 97 28.23 11.41 -45.72
N PRO A 98 28.08 11.03 -44.44
CA PRO A 98 28.48 11.88 -43.33
C PRO A 98 30.00 11.84 -43.16
N VAL A 99 30.69 12.81 -43.76
CA VAL A 99 32.13 13.01 -43.55
C VAL A 99 32.37 13.62 -42.16
N ILE A 100 33.49 13.23 -41.53
CA ILE A 100 33.90 13.58 -40.15
C ILE A 100 33.08 12.89 -39.05
N GLY A 101 33.57 11.73 -38.59
CA GLY A 101 33.18 11.18 -37.31
C GLY A 101 34.09 11.68 -36.18
N VAL A 102 33.52 12.29 -35.15
CA VAL A 102 34.17 12.52 -33.85
C VAL A 102 33.40 11.73 -32.81
N LYS A 103 34.06 10.78 -32.13
CA LYS A 103 33.48 10.14 -30.94
C LYS A 103 33.61 11.11 -29.77
N PHE A 104 32.48 11.60 -29.27
CA PHE A 104 32.43 12.16 -27.92
C PHE A 104 32.35 11.02 -26.91
N GLU A 105 33.38 10.86 -26.10
CA GLU A 105 33.25 10.12 -24.84
C GLU A 105 32.48 11.00 -23.84
N ARG A 106 31.51 10.43 -23.14
CA ARG A 106 30.75 11.18 -22.11
C ARG A 106 31.69 11.56 -20.97
N ILE A 107 31.90 12.86 -20.79
CA ILE A 107 32.82 13.40 -19.77
C ILE A 107 32.34 13.08 -18.33
N PHE A 108 31.06 12.77 -18.15
CA PHE A 108 30.50 12.30 -16.89
C PHE A 108 30.00 10.85 -16.99
N SER A 109 30.91 9.91 -16.79
CA SER A 109 30.61 8.59 -16.23
C SER A 109 31.01 8.59 -14.76
N PRO A 110 30.06 8.68 -13.81
CA PRO A 110 30.36 8.48 -12.40
C PRO A 110 30.81 7.03 -12.21
N GLY A 111 32.05 6.83 -11.76
CA GLY A 111 32.54 5.50 -11.41
C GLY A 111 31.75 4.93 -10.24
N LEU A 112 31.29 3.68 -10.35
CA LEU A 112 30.96 2.92 -9.16
C LEU A 112 32.26 2.63 -8.43
N GLU A 113 32.44 3.18 -7.23
CA GLU A 113 32.92 2.44 -6.05
C GLU A 113 32.83 3.31 -4.78
N ASN A 114 32.40 2.67 -3.69
CA ASN A 114 32.63 3.05 -2.28
C ASN A 114 32.25 4.47 -1.81
N GLY A 115 31.01 4.60 -1.35
CA GLY A 115 30.64 4.92 0.05
C GLY A 115 31.24 6.12 0.80
N LEU A 116 30.34 6.79 1.54
CA LEU A 116 30.59 7.84 2.55
C LEU A 116 30.98 9.23 2.02
N GLY A 117 30.71 10.25 2.83
CA GLY A 117 30.75 11.65 2.41
C GLY A 117 32.15 12.26 2.42
N GLY A 118 32.50 12.96 1.35
CA GLY A 118 33.70 13.81 1.26
C GLY A 118 33.38 15.12 0.54
N GLY A 119 33.76 16.24 1.13
CA GLY A 119 33.66 17.54 0.47
C GLY A 119 34.65 17.63 -0.70
N VAL A 120 34.19 18.09 -1.87
CA VAL A 120 35.03 18.17 -3.07
C VAL A 120 36.15 19.20 -2.88
N GLN A 121 37.37 18.72 -2.63
CA GLN A 121 38.55 19.58 -2.55
C GLN A 121 38.89 20.10 -3.97
N LEU A 122 39.11 21.41 -4.10
CA LEU A 122 39.43 22.07 -5.37
C LEU A 122 40.66 21.51 -6.12
N GLY A 123 41.52 20.75 -5.44
CA GLY A 123 42.74 20.16 -6.01
C GLY A 123 42.52 18.96 -6.94
N GLN A 124 41.31 18.38 -7.01
CA GLN A 124 41.02 17.22 -7.88
C GLN A 124 40.39 17.58 -9.23
N LEU A 125 40.45 18.84 -9.66
CA LEU A 125 40.15 19.24 -11.04
C LEU A 125 41.18 18.65 -12.00
N GLY A 126 40.86 17.47 -12.55
CA GLY A 126 41.67 16.76 -13.53
C GLY A 126 42.03 17.64 -14.73
N LYS A 127 43.23 17.40 -15.26
CA LYS A 127 43.86 18.18 -16.35
C LYS A 127 42.85 18.64 -17.41
N ILE A 128 42.72 19.96 -17.57
CA ILE A 128 41.93 20.57 -18.65
C ILE A 128 42.37 19.93 -19.99
N PRO A 129 41.43 19.35 -20.77
CA PRO A 129 41.77 18.74 -22.06
C PRO A 129 42.45 19.75 -22.99
N GLN A 130 43.52 19.33 -23.66
CA GLN A 130 44.17 20.15 -24.68
C GLN A 130 43.17 20.49 -25.79
N PRO A 131 43.06 21.77 -26.22
CA PRO A 131 42.04 22.18 -27.18
C PRO A 131 42.25 21.49 -28.53
N VAL A 132 41.18 20.93 -29.08
CA VAL A 132 41.20 20.11 -30.30
C VAL A 132 41.53 20.99 -31.51
N LYS A 133 42.72 20.83 -32.09
CA LYS A 133 43.16 21.55 -33.29
C LYS A 133 42.48 21.01 -34.56
N LEU A 134 41.22 21.39 -34.76
CA LEU A 134 40.44 21.08 -35.97
C LEU A 134 39.80 22.33 -36.57
N ILE A 135 40.53 22.97 -37.50
CA ILE A 135 40.06 23.64 -38.74
C ILE A 135 41.28 24.26 -39.43
N PRO A 136 41.46 24.12 -40.76
CA PRO A 136 42.49 24.83 -41.50
C PRO A 136 42.11 26.31 -41.69
N GLN A 137 42.72 27.21 -40.92
CA GLN A 137 42.53 28.66 -41.08
C GLN A 137 43.09 29.17 -42.42
N THR A 138 42.29 29.96 -43.15
CA THR A 138 42.80 30.79 -44.24
C THR A 138 43.71 31.90 -43.69
N GLN A 139 44.51 32.55 -44.53
CA GLN A 139 45.35 33.67 -44.06
C GLN A 139 44.50 34.83 -43.53
N GLN A 140 43.45 35.20 -44.26
CA GLN A 140 42.52 36.26 -43.86
C GLN A 140 41.84 35.95 -42.52
N SER A 141 41.47 34.68 -42.25
CA SER A 141 40.96 34.27 -40.93
C SER A 141 41.95 34.54 -39.78
N LYS A 142 43.26 34.47 -40.02
CA LYS A 142 44.28 34.78 -39.01
C LYS A 142 44.45 36.29 -38.83
N ASP A 143 44.43 37.02 -39.93
CA ASP A 143 44.55 38.48 -39.94
C ASP A 143 43.34 39.14 -39.24
N ASP A 144 42.14 38.54 -39.38
CA ASP A 144 40.89 38.91 -38.70
C ASP A 144 40.75 38.32 -37.27
N MET A 145 41.75 37.56 -36.77
CA MET A 145 41.76 36.84 -35.48
C MET A 145 40.62 35.81 -35.25
N ILE A 146 40.13 35.19 -36.33
CA ILE A 146 39.05 34.17 -36.31
C ILE A 146 39.66 32.75 -36.31
N ASP A 147 39.29 31.94 -35.31
CA ASP A 147 39.75 30.55 -35.17
C ASP A 147 38.61 29.53 -34.98
N GLY A 148 38.98 28.28 -34.68
CA GLY A 148 38.02 27.17 -34.47
C GLY A 148 37.17 27.27 -33.21
N THR A 149 37.41 28.24 -32.31
CA THR A 149 36.72 28.36 -31.01
C THR A 149 35.21 28.47 -31.17
N LEU A 150 34.70 29.13 -32.22
CA LEU A 150 33.26 29.18 -32.48
C LEU A 150 32.65 27.78 -32.69
N PHE A 151 33.34 26.90 -33.42
CA PHE A 151 32.86 25.54 -33.69
C PHE A 151 32.98 24.63 -32.46
N VAL A 152 34.04 24.79 -31.66
CA VAL A 152 34.21 24.07 -30.39
C VAL A 152 33.16 24.51 -29.36
N ALA A 153 32.93 25.83 -29.23
CA ALA A 153 31.92 26.38 -28.33
C ALA A 153 30.49 26.02 -28.78
N ALA A 154 30.19 26.10 -30.09
CA ALA A 154 28.89 25.68 -30.61
C ALA A 154 28.66 24.17 -30.43
N GLY A 155 29.66 23.33 -30.68
CA GLY A 155 29.57 21.88 -30.43
C GLY A 155 29.37 21.54 -28.95
N GLY A 156 30.09 22.22 -28.05
CA GLY A 156 29.89 22.09 -26.61
C GLY A 156 28.49 22.55 -26.16
N LEU A 157 27.99 23.67 -26.70
CA LEU A 157 26.63 24.16 -26.43
C LEU A 157 25.56 23.21 -26.98
N VAL A 158 25.76 22.58 -28.14
CA VAL A 158 24.86 21.54 -28.66
C VAL A 158 24.79 20.36 -27.69
N GLY A 159 25.93 19.86 -27.20
CA GLY A 159 25.95 18.81 -26.18
C GLY A 159 25.20 19.18 -24.90
N LEU A 160 25.45 20.38 -24.35
CA LEU A 160 24.76 20.88 -23.16
C LEU A 160 23.24 21.07 -23.37
N LEU A 161 22.82 21.42 -24.59
CA LEU A 161 21.40 21.52 -24.95
C LEU A 161 20.76 20.14 -25.17
N GLU A 162 21.51 19.14 -25.64
CA GLU A 162 21.06 17.75 -25.73
C GLU A 162 20.92 17.10 -24.34
N ASP A 163 21.86 17.34 -23.42
CA ASP A 163 21.74 16.90 -22.02
C ASP A 163 20.52 17.56 -21.35
N GLY A 164 20.40 18.90 -21.43
CA GLY A 164 19.28 19.65 -20.84
C GLY A 164 17.90 19.30 -21.42
N LYS A 165 17.84 18.80 -22.66
CA LYS A 165 16.62 18.29 -23.30
C LYS A 165 16.10 17.02 -22.62
N TYR A 166 16.97 16.15 -22.11
CA TYR A 166 16.55 14.96 -21.36
C TYR A 166 16.13 15.29 -19.93
N ASP A 167 16.81 16.23 -19.27
CA ASP A 167 16.40 16.74 -17.95
C ASP A 167 15.06 17.48 -18.00
N ALA A 168 14.77 18.24 -19.06
CA ALA A 168 13.47 18.89 -19.26
C ALA A 168 12.32 17.86 -19.36
N ILE A 169 12.55 16.74 -20.04
CA ILE A 169 11.56 15.64 -20.15
C ILE A 169 11.36 14.93 -18.81
N ALA A 170 12.40 14.83 -17.98
CA ALA A 170 12.25 14.31 -16.62
C ALA A 170 11.53 15.32 -15.71
N ALA A 171 11.78 16.63 -15.90
CA ALA A 171 11.11 17.70 -15.17
C ALA A 171 9.59 17.72 -15.44
N GLU A 172 9.17 17.66 -16.71
CA GLU A 172 7.77 17.52 -17.15
C GLU A 172 7.02 16.36 -16.47
N ARG A 173 7.74 15.34 -15.99
CA ARG A 173 7.19 14.11 -15.40
C ARG A 173 7.24 14.04 -13.89
N PHE A 174 8.26 14.64 -13.27
CA PHE A 174 8.61 14.36 -11.88
C PHE A 174 8.64 15.61 -10.99
N ASP A 175 8.76 16.82 -11.54
CA ASP A 175 8.81 18.04 -10.74
C ASP A 175 7.55 18.23 -9.89
N GLU A 176 6.35 17.82 -10.36
CA GLU A 176 5.11 17.89 -9.54
C GLU A 176 5.20 17.01 -8.26
N TYR A 177 5.96 15.91 -8.29
CA TYR A 177 6.18 15.04 -7.13
C TYR A 177 7.30 15.58 -6.24
N ASP A 178 8.39 16.05 -6.82
CA ASP A 178 9.47 16.73 -6.08
C ASP A 178 8.93 17.96 -5.31
N ASP A 179 8.02 18.72 -5.92
CA ASP A 179 7.37 19.90 -5.36
C ASP A 179 6.37 19.55 -4.22
N LYS A 180 5.68 18.39 -4.32
CA LYS A 180 4.86 17.81 -3.24
C LYS A 180 5.71 17.40 -2.04
N VAL A 181 6.83 16.70 -2.28
CA VAL A 181 7.75 16.24 -1.22
C VAL A 181 8.51 17.40 -0.58
N ALA A 182 8.96 18.37 -1.37
CA ALA A 182 9.61 19.58 -0.88
C ALA A 182 8.67 20.45 -0.05
N PHE A 183 7.37 20.48 -0.37
CA PHE A 183 6.35 21.05 0.53
C PHE A 183 6.27 20.26 1.84
N ALA A 184 6.10 18.94 1.79
CA ALA A 184 5.92 18.11 2.99
C ALA A 184 7.12 18.21 3.95
N ARG A 185 8.35 18.12 3.44
CA ARG A 185 9.59 18.27 4.20
C ARG A 185 9.65 19.57 5.01
N ARG A 186 8.98 20.64 4.55
CA ARG A 186 8.93 21.95 5.23
C ARG A 186 7.73 22.14 6.18
N THR A 187 6.68 21.33 6.09
CA THR A 187 5.38 21.62 6.75
C THR A 187 4.77 20.46 7.53
N TRP A 188 5.21 19.22 7.32
CA TRP A 188 4.65 18.06 8.02
C TRP A 188 5.38 17.75 9.34
N PRO A 189 4.68 17.23 10.37
CA PRO A 189 5.26 16.92 11.67
C PRO A 189 6.45 15.94 11.60
N GLN A 190 7.36 16.04 12.57
CA GLN A 190 8.62 15.28 12.61
C GLN A 190 8.45 13.77 12.40
N ARG A 191 7.34 13.17 12.90
CA ARG A 191 7.05 11.73 12.74
C ARG A 191 7.01 11.26 11.27
N TYR A 192 6.70 12.14 10.32
CA TYR A 192 6.63 11.82 8.90
C TYR A 192 7.96 11.95 8.15
N GLN A 193 9.00 12.57 8.73
CA GLN A 193 10.19 13.01 8.00
C GLN A 193 11.08 11.87 7.49
N ALA A 194 11.03 10.69 8.13
CA ALA A 194 11.68 9.48 7.63
C ALA A 194 11.06 9.02 6.30
N ALA A 195 9.73 8.84 6.25
CA ALA A 195 9.00 8.46 5.05
C ALA A 195 9.12 9.51 3.94
N ILE A 196 9.02 10.81 4.27
CA ILE A 196 9.25 11.92 3.33
C ILE A 196 10.65 11.84 2.69
N SER A 197 11.67 11.40 3.45
CA SER A 197 13.03 11.27 2.93
C SER A 197 13.18 10.04 2.03
N SER A 198 12.69 8.87 2.44
CA SER A 198 12.61 7.67 1.58
C SER A 198 11.89 7.97 0.25
N ILE A 199 10.77 8.69 0.25
CA ILE A 199 10.08 9.11 -0.98
C ILE A 199 10.95 10.04 -1.84
N SER A 200 11.66 10.99 -1.21
CA SER A 200 12.57 11.94 -1.87
C SER A 200 13.75 11.23 -2.56
N ASP A 201 14.34 10.24 -1.92
CA ASP A 201 15.53 9.54 -2.44
C ASP A 201 15.15 8.60 -3.60
N GLN A 202 13.97 7.97 -3.51
CA GLN A 202 13.37 7.17 -4.58
C GLN A 202 12.93 8.01 -5.78
N LEU A 203 12.40 9.23 -5.56
CA LEU A 203 12.17 10.20 -6.65
C LEU A 203 13.48 10.57 -7.35
N GLY A 204 14.52 10.89 -6.59
CA GLY A 204 15.85 11.15 -7.12
C GLY A 204 16.41 9.97 -7.92
N GLN A 205 16.19 8.73 -7.47
CA GLN A 205 16.61 7.53 -8.20
C GLN A 205 15.80 7.31 -9.48
N LEU A 206 14.48 7.51 -9.44
CA LEU A 206 13.61 7.46 -10.63
C LEU A 206 14.08 8.47 -11.69
N ARG A 207 14.34 9.72 -11.29
CA ARG A 207 14.82 10.79 -12.18
C ARG A 207 16.15 10.40 -12.83
N ARG A 208 17.15 9.97 -12.04
CA ARG A 208 18.47 9.53 -12.54
C ARG A 208 18.37 8.37 -13.53
N VAL A 209 17.59 7.34 -13.21
CA VAL A 209 17.37 6.18 -14.10
C VAL A 209 16.67 6.59 -15.39
N TYR A 210 15.63 7.43 -15.32
CA TYR A 210 14.89 7.89 -16.51
C TYR A 210 15.79 8.68 -17.48
N VAL A 211 16.51 9.68 -16.97
CA VAL A 211 17.41 10.52 -17.78
C VAL A 211 18.53 9.68 -18.40
N THR A 212 19.07 8.69 -17.68
CA THR A 212 20.14 7.82 -18.20
C THR A 212 19.63 6.84 -19.27
N SER A 213 18.46 6.22 -19.10
CA SER A 213 17.90 5.25 -20.05
C SER A 213 17.28 5.88 -21.30
N LEU A 214 16.86 7.15 -21.26
CA LEU A 214 16.19 7.80 -22.40
C LEU A 214 17.05 7.84 -23.68
N PRO A 215 18.30 8.35 -23.69
CA PRO A 215 19.17 8.30 -24.86
C PRO A 215 19.52 6.86 -25.28
N LEU A 216 19.82 5.97 -24.33
CA LEU A 216 20.13 4.55 -24.63
C LEU A 216 18.96 3.85 -25.35
N THR A 217 17.73 4.17 -24.95
CA THR A 217 16.51 3.64 -25.57
C THR A 217 16.28 4.26 -26.95
N MET A 218 16.55 5.55 -27.14
CA MET A 218 16.52 6.19 -28.46
C MET A 218 17.54 5.59 -29.41
N ASP A 219 18.77 5.34 -28.97
CA ASP A 219 19.83 4.72 -29.78
C ASP A 219 19.43 3.30 -30.20
N GLY A 220 18.92 2.51 -29.25
CA GLY A 220 18.40 1.17 -29.51
C GLY A 220 17.17 1.14 -30.44
N LEU A 221 16.32 2.17 -30.42
CA LEU A 221 15.23 2.34 -31.39
C LEU A 221 15.72 2.81 -32.76
N ARG A 222 16.69 3.75 -32.82
CA ARG A 222 17.29 4.25 -34.07
C ARG A 222 17.98 3.13 -34.85
N ALA A 223 18.70 2.25 -34.15
CA ALA A 223 19.33 1.07 -34.72
C ALA A 223 18.33 0.02 -35.25
N GLN A 224 17.09 0.03 -34.77
CA GLN A 224 16.01 -0.86 -35.24
C GLN A 224 15.14 -0.24 -36.33
N ASN A 225 15.12 1.09 -36.45
CA ASN A 225 14.22 1.84 -37.33
C ASN A 225 14.99 2.97 -38.04
N PRO A 226 15.96 2.67 -38.92
CA PRO A 226 16.71 3.68 -39.65
C PRO A 226 15.78 4.55 -40.51
N GLY A 227 16.05 5.86 -40.58
CA GLY A 227 15.24 6.83 -41.34
C GLY A 227 14.02 7.40 -40.60
N VAL A 228 13.66 6.88 -39.42
CA VAL A 228 12.60 7.47 -38.58
C VAL A 228 13.08 8.76 -37.93
N SER A 229 12.21 9.79 -37.88
CA SER A 229 12.58 11.10 -37.33
C SER A 229 12.86 11.05 -35.83
N GLU A 230 13.79 11.90 -35.38
CA GLU A 230 14.29 11.86 -34.00
C GLU A 230 13.18 12.12 -32.96
N GLY A 231 12.24 13.04 -33.24
CA GLY A 231 11.07 13.26 -32.40
C GLY A 231 10.16 12.03 -32.29
N SER A 232 10.00 11.25 -33.36
CA SER A 232 9.22 10.00 -33.31
C SER A 232 9.93 8.92 -32.48
N LEU A 233 11.27 8.86 -32.55
CA LEU A 233 12.08 7.98 -31.72
C LEU A 233 12.05 8.39 -30.24
N LEU A 234 12.03 9.70 -29.96
CA LEU A 234 11.93 10.27 -28.61
C LEU A 234 10.60 9.93 -27.94
N GLU A 235 9.46 10.15 -28.62
CA GLU A 235 8.14 9.81 -28.07
C GLU A 235 7.95 8.28 -27.90
N ALA A 236 8.52 7.48 -28.81
CA ALA A 236 8.57 6.02 -28.64
C ALA A 236 9.43 5.58 -27.44
N ALA A 237 10.59 6.22 -27.23
CA ALA A 237 11.46 5.94 -26.07
C ALA A 237 10.78 6.34 -24.75
N LYS A 238 10.18 7.54 -24.69
CA LYS A 238 9.33 8.00 -23.59
C LYS A 238 8.27 6.95 -23.22
N HIS A 239 7.43 6.56 -24.17
CA HIS A 239 6.34 5.59 -23.94
C HIS A 239 6.86 4.23 -23.44
N LEU A 240 7.99 3.74 -23.96
CA LEU A 240 8.52 2.43 -23.56
C LEU A 240 9.13 2.43 -22.15
N LEU A 241 9.80 3.51 -21.76
CA LEU A 241 10.32 3.67 -20.40
C LEU A 241 9.17 3.84 -19.39
N ASP A 242 8.14 4.59 -19.76
CA ASP A 242 6.92 4.73 -18.96
C ASP A 242 6.26 3.37 -18.71
N GLU A 243 6.15 2.50 -19.72
CA GLU A 243 5.54 1.16 -19.56
C GLU A 243 6.33 0.18 -18.68
N GLU A 244 7.63 0.36 -18.53
CA GLU A 244 8.47 -0.41 -17.61
C GLU A 244 8.46 0.20 -16.20
N LEU A 245 8.45 1.54 -16.08
CA LEU A 245 8.48 2.26 -14.80
C LEU A 245 7.10 2.55 -14.19
N GLN A 246 6.00 2.31 -14.92
CA GLN A 246 4.62 2.61 -14.50
C GLN A 246 4.29 2.08 -13.10
N GLN A 247 4.86 0.94 -12.71
CA GLN A 247 4.65 0.35 -11.39
C GLN A 247 5.19 1.26 -10.26
N ILE A 248 6.46 1.65 -10.38
CA ILE A 248 7.15 2.56 -9.44
C ILE A 248 6.49 3.95 -9.45
N ILE A 249 6.17 4.48 -10.64
CA ILE A 249 5.49 5.78 -10.79
C ILE A 249 4.12 5.78 -10.08
N SER A 250 3.37 4.66 -10.15
CA SER A 250 2.08 4.54 -9.47
C SER A 250 2.22 4.54 -7.94
N ILE A 251 3.26 3.91 -7.40
CA ILE A 251 3.54 3.87 -5.96
C ILE A 251 4.02 5.23 -5.46
N ILE A 252 4.98 5.86 -6.15
CA ILE A 252 5.41 7.23 -5.83
C ILE A 252 4.22 8.21 -5.84
N LYS A 253 3.29 8.06 -6.79
CA LYS A 253 2.05 8.84 -6.80
C LYS A 253 1.14 8.57 -5.58
N ILE A 254 0.95 7.30 -5.19
CA ILE A 254 0.19 6.93 -3.98
C ILE A 254 0.71 7.68 -2.75
N TYR A 255 2.03 7.73 -2.55
CA TYR A 255 2.62 8.30 -1.35
C TYR A 255 2.87 9.82 -1.41
N THR A 256 2.85 10.45 -2.59
CA THR A 256 3.02 11.90 -2.75
C THR A 256 1.71 12.68 -2.89
N ASP A 257 0.64 12.08 -3.40
CA ASP A 257 -0.68 12.73 -3.47
C ASP A 257 -1.22 13.19 -2.10
N PRO A 258 -1.03 12.49 -0.96
CA PRO A 258 -1.33 13.00 0.39
C PRO A 258 -0.72 14.39 0.66
N PHE A 259 0.54 14.59 0.28
CA PHE A 259 1.25 15.88 0.46
C PHE A 259 0.63 16.98 -0.40
N GLY A 260 0.30 16.67 -1.66
CA GLY A 260 -0.36 17.60 -2.58
C GLY A 260 -1.80 17.96 -2.17
N GLN A 261 -2.53 17.01 -1.60
CA GLN A 261 -3.87 17.23 -1.07
C GLN A 261 -3.83 18.06 0.21
N SER A 262 -2.94 17.74 1.15
CA SER A 262 -2.67 18.56 2.35
C SER A 262 -2.31 20.01 1.99
N ARG A 263 -1.40 20.22 1.01
CA ARG A 263 -1.02 21.55 0.49
C ARG A 263 -2.20 22.44 0.05
N SER A 264 -3.33 21.85 -0.32
CA SER A 264 -4.52 22.59 -0.74
C SER A 264 -5.42 23.06 0.41
N GLY A 265 -5.27 22.50 1.62
CA GLY A 265 -6.16 22.73 2.77
C GLY A 265 -7.61 22.24 2.63
N LYS A 266 -7.97 21.59 1.51
CA LYS A 266 -9.35 21.22 1.15
C LYS A 266 -9.83 19.88 1.70
N TYR A 267 -8.93 19.05 2.23
CA TYR A 267 -9.18 17.62 2.50
C TYR A 267 -8.95 17.24 3.97
N LYS A 268 -9.41 18.10 4.89
CA LYS A 268 -9.22 17.92 6.36
C LYS A 268 -9.88 16.65 6.89
N GLU A 269 -10.85 16.12 6.16
CA GLU A 269 -11.55 14.87 6.50
C GLU A 269 -10.59 13.66 6.49
N LEU A 270 -9.48 13.74 5.74
CA LEU A 270 -8.43 12.71 5.73
C LEU A 270 -7.71 12.59 7.08
N GLU A 271 -7.61 13.67 7.86
CA GLU A 271 -7.05 13.61 9.22
C GLU A 271 -7.90 12.74 10.16
N ALA A 272 -9.22 12.69 9.94
CA ALA A 272 -10.11 11.80 10.70
C ALA A 272 -9.95 10.33 10.27
N VAL A 273 -9.60 10.06 9.00
CA VAL A 273 -9.28 8.70 8.52
C VAL A 273 -7.95 8.21 9.09
N VAL A 274 -6.89 9.03 8.99
CA VAL A 274 -5.58 8.77 9.59
C VAL A 274 -5.71 8.51 11.09
N PHE A 275 -6.39 9.40 11.82
CA PHE A 275 -6.57 9.25 13.26
C PHE A 275 -7.41 8.01 13.63
N ALA A 276 -8.48 7.70 12.90
CA ALA A 276 -9.28 6.50 13.18
C ALA A 276 -8.46 5.21 13.03
N VAL A 277 -7.59 5.12 12.01
CA VAL A 277 -6.73 3.95 11.80
C VAL A 277 -5.59 3.91 12.83
N GLU A 278 -4.90 5.03 13.12
CA GLU A 278 -3.86 5.10 14.17
C GLU A 278 -4.38 4.63 15.54
N GLN A 279 -5.63 4.94 15.87
CA GLN A 279 -6.28 4.52 17.10
C GLN A 279 -6.68 3.04 17.10
N ALA A 280 -7.07 2.48 15.95
CA ALA A 280 -7.36 1.05 15.82
C ALA A 280 -6.09 0.19 16.00
N TYR A 281 -4.97 0.65 15.44
CA TYR A 281 -3.64 0.06 15.65
C TYR A 281 -3.23 0.05 17.12
N ALA A 282 -3.28 1.21 17.80
CA ALA A 282 -2.90 1.31 19.21
C ALA A 282 -3.74 0.38 20.11
N LEU A 283 -5.07 0.35 19.90
CA LEU A 283 -5.96 -0.59 20.59
C LEU A 283 -5.58 -2.06 20.32
N PHE A 284 -5.06 -2.39 19.14
CA PHE A 284 -4.59 -3.73 18.79
C PHE A 284 -3.23 -4.10 19.40
N GLU A 285 -2.37 -3.14 19.75
CA GLU A 285 -1.17 -3.41 20.58
C GLU A 285 -1.53 -3.74 22.03
N GLY A 286 -2.76 -3.44 22.46
CA GLY A 286 -3.15 -3.36 23.87
C GLY A 286 -2.83 -2.01 24.52
N CYS A 287 -2.40 -1.02 23.73
CA CYS A 287 -2.21 0.36 24.16
C CYS A 287 -3.54 1.12 24.09
N ASP A 288 -4.25 1.28 25.22
CA ASP A 288 -5.37 2.23 25.27
C ASP A 288 -4.83 3.63 24.94
N PRO A 289 -5.32 4.33 23.90
CA PRO A 289 -4.84 5.66 23.57
C PRO A 289 -5.09 6.72 24.65
N ALA A 290 -5.99 6.48 25.60
CA ALA A 290 -6.19 7.33 26.78
C ALA A 290 -5.28 6.94 27.95
N ASN A 291 -4.79 5.70 28.00
CA ASN A 291 -4.00 5.12 29.08
C ASN A 291 -2.84 4.26 28.49
N PRO A 292 -1.88 4.88 27.77
CA PRO A 292 -0.86 4.14 27.02
C PRO A 292 0.09 3.36 27.94
N LEU A 293 0.45 2.15 27.52
CA LEU A 293 1.50 1.34 28.16
C LEU A 293 2.87 2.01 28.01
N THR A 294 3.82 1.68 28.90
CA THR A 294 5.19 2.17 28.72
C THR A 294 5.81 1.55 27.46
N SER A 295 6.75 2.26 26.83
CA SER A 295 7.37 1.81 25.57
C SER A 295 8.21 0.53 25.68
N ALA A 296 8.44 0.01 26.89
CA ALA A 296 9.07 -1.28 27.15
C ALA A 296 8.05 -2.43 27.30
N GLU A 297 6.80 -2.13 27.67
CA GLU A 297 5.72 -3.11 27.84
C GLU A 297 4.98 -3.36 26.52
N ALA A 298 4.67 -2.29 25.78
CA ALA A 298 3.97 -2.36 24.50
C ALA A 298 4.71 -3.23 23.45
N LYS A 299 6.03 -3.04 23.34
CA LYS A 299 6.89 -3.67 22.30
C LYS A 299 7.08 -5.18 22.45
N LYS A 300 6.42 -5.84 23.39
CA LYS A 300 6.68 -7.25 23.75
C LYS A 300 5.55 -8.22 23.40
N ARG A 301 4.47 -7.76 22.76
CA ARG A 301 3.26 -8.57 22.51
C ARG A 301 3.14 -9.16 21.10
N LEU A 302 3.60 -8.45 20.07
CA LEU A 302 3.41 -8.83 18.68
C LEU A 302 4.75 -8.86 17.94
N GLU A 303 5.09 -10.00 17.34
CA GLU A 303 6.20 -10.08 16.38
C GLU A 303 5.70 -9.61 15.01
N THR A 304 5.78 -8.30 14.80
CA THR A 304 5.58 -7.70 13.49
C THR A 304 6.75 -8.03 12.56
N ARG A 305 6.48 -8.00 11.27
CA ARG A 305 7.50 -8.00 10.22
C ARG A 305 8.18 -6.62 10.19
N VAL A 306 8.78 -6.32 9.05
CA VAL A 306 9.56 -5.10 8.79
C VAL A 306 8.82 -3.80 9.16
N PHE A 307 7.50 -3.77 9.07
CA PHE A 307 6.71 -2.62 9.51
C PHE A 307 6.28 -2.86 10.95
N GLY A 308 6.68 -1.93 11.83
CA GLY A 308 6.09 -1.87 13.16
C GLY A 308 4.69 -1.30 13.09
N VAL A 309 3.82 -1.77 13.99
CA VAL A 309 2.72 -0.93 14.44
C VAL A 309 3.30 0.38 14.99
N GLY A 310 2.61 1.50 14.75
CA GLY A 310 3.11 2.85 15.05
C GLY A 310 3.84 3.54 13.89
N ASN A 311 4.01 2.87 12.74
CA ASN A 311 4.35 3.54 11.48
C ASN A 311 3.28 4.58 11.08
N VAL A 312 3.65 5.55 10.23
CA VAL A 312 2.76 6.68 9.92
C VAL A 312 1.79 6.40 8.78
N PHE A 313 0.56 6.91 8.91
CA PHE A 313 -0.49 6.75 7.89
C PHE A 313 -0.61 7.98 7.00
N LEU A 314 -0.67 7.73 5.69
CA LEU A 314 -0.73 8.73 4.63
C LEU A 314 -2.02 8.53 3.82
N ALA A 315 -3.11 9.14 4.27
CA ALA A 315 -4.39 9.08 3.57
C ALA A 315 -4.44 10.02 2.36
N ARG A 316 -5.08 9.56 1.27
CA ARG A 316 -5.45 10.38 0.11
C ARG A 316 -6.87 10.08 -0.35
N PHE A 317 -7.51 11.05 -0.96
CA PHE A 317 -8.63 10.78 -1.85
C PHE A 317 -8.15 10.27 -3.22
N SER A 318 -8.83 9.27 -3.80
CA SER A 318 -8.53 8.72 -5.12
C SER A 318 -9.76 8.12 -5.83
N ASP A 319 -9.55 7.56 -7.04
CA ASP A 319 -10.55 6.83 -7.83
C ASP A 319 -10.63 5.32 -7.48
N GLN A 320 -9.97 4.88 -6.41
CA GLN A 320 -10.05 3.49 -5.93
C GLN A 320 -11.22 3.31 -4.94
N GLY A 321 -11.49 2.06 -4.56
CA GLY A 321 -12.30 1.77 -3.37
C GLY A 321 -11.52 2.08 -2.08
N PRO A 322 -12.17 1.98 -0.91
CA PRO A 322 -11.47 1.94 0.38
C PRO A 322 -10.42 0.83 0.35
N ALA A 323 -9.24 1.12 0.87
CA ALA A 323 -8.17 0.14 1.08
C ALA A 323 -7.10 0.71 2.01
N THR A 324 -6.47 -0.14 2.81
CA THR A 324 -5.10 0.11 3.25
C THR A 324 -4.11 -0.34 2.17
N ILE A 325 -2.94 0.29 2.16
CA ILE A 325 -1.79 -0.12 1.37
C ILE A 325 -0.65 -0.33 2.37
N PRO A 326 -0.32 -1.58 2.75
CA PRO A 326 0.73 -1.83 3.70
C PRO A 326 2.07 -1.35 3.12
N GLY A 327 2.93 -0.81 3.99
CA GLY A 327 4.19 -0.21 3.58
C GLY A 327 5.12 -1.16 2.82
N THR A 328 4.92 -2.49 2.91
CA THR A 328 5.62 -3.52 2.09
C THR A 328 5.54 -3.27 0.58
N ARG A 329 4.61 -2.40 0.15
CA ARG A 329 4.37 -1.99 -1.23
C ARG A 329 4.63 -0.48 -1.42
N GLY A 330 5.49 0.12 -0.60
CA GLY A 330 5.68 1.56 -0.45
C GLY A 330 7.07 1.97 0.12
N PRO A 331 7.20 3.22 0.61
CA PRO A 331 8.43 3.76 1.20
C PRO A 331 8.63 3.31 2.66
N ILE A 332 9.83 3.54 3.18
CA ILE A 332 10.22 3.17 4.55
C ILE A 332 9.31 3.88 5.58
N GLY A 333 8.70 3.08 6.47
CA GLY A 333 8.00 3.56 7.66
C GLY A 333 6.61 4.20 7.44
N ALA A 334 5.97 4.03 6.28
CA ALA A 334 4.63 4.55 6.04
C ALA A 334 3.69 3.60 5.29
N HIS A 335 2.41 3.64 5.67
CA HIS A 335 1.29 2.96 5.01
C HIS A 335 0.39 4.01 4.35
N ALA A 336 -0.19 3.72 3.19
CA ALA A 336 -1.14 4.64 2.55
C ALA A 336 -2.59 4.19 2.77
N LEU A 337 -3.50 5.16 2.93
CA LEU A 337 -4.95 4.90 3.06
C LEU A 337 -5.66 5.48 1.83
N GLU A 338 -6.28 4.61 1.04
CA GLU A 338 -7.08 5.01 -0.13
C GLU A 338 -8.50 5.36 0.32
N VAL A 339 -8.95 6.56 -0.05
CA VAL A 339 -10.29 7.05 0.27
C VAL A 339 -11.03 7.40 -1.03
N PRO A 340 -12.19 6.81 -1.34
CA PRO A 340 -12.90 7.14 -2.59
C PRO A 340 -13.31 8.61 -2.64
N HIS A 341 -13.09 9.29 -3.76
CA HIS A 341 -13.50 10.70 -3.94
C HIS A 341 -15.00 10.95 -3.64
N ASN A 342 -15.86 9.94 -3.83
CA ASN A 342 -17.29 10.00 -3.53
C ASN A 342 -17.65 9.82 -2.05
N GLU A 343 -16.71 9.45 -1.17
CA GLU A 343 -16.94 9.30 0.28
C GLU A 343 -16.62 10.56 1.09
N ARG A 344 -15.98 11.57 0.49
CA ARG A 344 -15.54 12.81 1.14
C ARG A 344 -16.59 13.49 2.01
N ASN A 345 -17.85 13.45 1.61
CA ASN A 345 -18.96 14.12 2.32
C ASN A 345 -19.64 13.21 3.36
N ILE A 346 -19.17 11.98 3.57
CA ILE A 346 -19.77 10.97 4.47
C ILE A 346 -18.76 10.24 5.36
N ILE A 347 -17.52 10.75 5.47
CA ILE A 347 -16.40 10.05 6.14
C ILE A 347 -16.75 9.42 7.50
N PRO A 348 -17.34 10.11 8.50
CA PRO A 348 -17.67 9.50 9.80
C PRO A 348 -18.64 8.31 9.72
N ILE A 349 -19.52 8.27 8.71
CA ILE A 349 -20.44 7.16 8.48
C ILE A 349 -19.68 5.96 7.90
N MET A 350 -18.64 6.23 7.08
CA MET A 350 -17.79 5.26 6.40
C MET A 350 -16.63 4.72 7.25
N LEU A 351 -16.13 5.45 8.26
CA LEU A 351 -14.96 5.02 9.06
C LEU A 351 -15.12 3.65 9.73
N THR A 352 -16.34 3.22 10.02
CA THR A 352 -16.66 1.85 10.46
C THR A 352 -16.16 0.76 9.49
N LEU A 353 -16.11 1.04 8.17
CA LEU A 353 -15.50 0.16 7.17
C LEU A 353 -13.97 0.21 7.20
N TYR A 354 -13.36 1.35 7.56
CA TYR A 354 -11.90 1.45 7.70
C TYR A 354 -11.35 0.61 8.85
N MET A 355 -12.19 0.10 9.76
CA MET A 355 -11.82 -0.92 10.75
C MET A 355 -11.67 -2.32 10.13
N HIS A 356 -12.39 -2.61 9.04
CA HIS A 356 -12.13 -3.78 8.19
C HIS A 356 -10.83 -3.58 7.40
N GLU A 357 -10.68 -2.43 6.72
CA GLU A 357 -9.46 -2.14 5.93
C GLU A 357 -8.19 -2.21 6.80
N PHE A 358 -8.20 -1.57 7.97
CA PHE A 358 -7.12 -1.66 8.98
C PHE A 358 -6.63 -3.10 9.23
N ARG A 359 -7.55 -4.06 9.33
CA ARG A 359 -7.20 -5.43 9.68
C ARG A 359 -6.47 -6.17 8.55
N HIS A 360 -6.60 -5.75 7.29
CA HIS A 360 -5.82 -6.31 6.18
C HIS A 360 -4.31 -6.02 6.31
N ASP A 361 -3.93 -4.88 6.88
CA ASP A 361 -2.53 -4.59 7.17
C ASP A 361 -2.01 -5.53 8.27
N ILE A 362 -2.68 -5.58 9.43
CA ILE A 362 -2.31 -6.47 10.55
C ILE A 362 -2.20 -7.94 10.10
N PHE A 363 -3.15 -8.41 9.28
CA PHE A 363 -3.17 -9.76 8.71
C PHE A 363 -1.94 -10.06 7.83
N HIS A 364 -1.39 -9.06 7.15
CA HIS A 364 -0.21 -9.19 6.29
C HIS A 364 1.12 -8.91 7.01
N ASP A 365 1.10 -8.17 8.12
CA ASP A 365 2.27 -7.56 8.74
C ASP A 365 2.70 -8.21 10.06
N VAL A 366 1.78 -8.81 10.83
CA VAL A 366 2.14 -9.72 11.93
C VAL A 366 2.66 -11.03 11.31
N ASP A 367 3.82 -11.53 11.75
CA ASP A 367 4.40 -12.73 11.12
C ASP A 367 3.61 -14.00 11.48
N GLY A 368 3.57 -14.96 10.55
CA GLY A 368 2.80 -16.20 10.66
C GLY A 368 1.26 -16.05 10.64
N LEU A 369 0.70 -14.92 11.10
CA LEU A 369 -0.73 -14.74 11.43
C LEU A 369 -1.70 -15.23 10.34
N GLY A 370 -1.48 -14.85 9.07
CA GLY A 370 -2.37 -15.26 7.98
C GLY A 370 -2.34 -16.76 7.66
N GLU A 371 -1.21 -17.44 7.91
CA GLU A 371 -1.09 -18.89 7.72
C GLU A 371 -1.64 -19.64 8.94
N GLU A 372 -1.43 -19.12 10.15
CA GLU A 372 -1.98 -19.65 11.40
C GLU A 372 -3.52 -19.58 11.42
N LEU A 373 -4.12 -18.41 11.11
CA LEU A 373 -5.56 -18.24 10.98
C LEU A 373 -6.17 -19.20 9.94
N THR A 374 -5.45 -19.42 8.82
CA THR A 374 -5.86 -20.39 7.79
C THR A 374 -5.92 -21.80 8.35
N GLN A 375 -4.88 -22.23 9.08
CA GLN A 375 -4.81 -23.56 9.67
C GLN A 375 -5.84 -23.76 10.79
N VAL A 376 -6.01 -22.77 11.68
CA VAL A 376 -7.00 -22.78 12.76
C VAL A 376 -8.42 -22.92 12.21
N VAL A 377 -8.79 -22.13 11.20
CA VAL A 377 -10.11 -22.21 10.56
C VAL A 377 -10.30 -23.54 9.80
N ALA A 378 -9.29 -24.00 9.07
CA ALA A 378 -9.36 -25.28 8.35
C ALA A 378 -9.55 -26.47 9.31
N THR A 379 -8.80 -26.49 10.41
CA THR A 379 -8.93 -27.51 11.46
C THR A 379 -10.30 -27.43 12.13
N ALA A 380 -10.76 -26.26 12.55
CA ALA A 380 -12.06 -26.12 13.24
C ALA A 380 -13.25 -26.61 12.40
N ILE A 381 -13.25 -26.36 11.08
CA ILE A 381 -14.29 -26.86 10.17
C ILE A 381 -14.25 -28.39 10.06
N ALA A 382 -13.06 -28.99 9.96
CA ALA A 382 -12.90 -30.44 9.89
C ALA A 382 -13.29 -31.12 11.22
N ASP A 383 -12.79 -30.61 12.34
CA ASP A 383 -13.11 -31.10 13.69
C ASP A 383 -14.61 -31.09 13.97
N ALA A 384 -15.31 -30.00 13.62
CA ALA A 384 -16.76 -29.90 13.80
C ALA A 384 -17.52 -30.89 12.92
N HIS A 385 -17.04 -31.17 11.70
CA HIS A 385 -17.62 -32.18 10.82
C HIS A 385 -17.45 -33.59 11.39
N ASP A 386 -16.24 -33.95 11.81
CA ASP A 386 -15.91 -35.30 12.26
C ASP A 386 -16.49 -35.62 13.66
N LYS A 387 -16.81 -34.58 14.46
CA LYS A 387 -17.62 -34.67 15.69
C LYS A 387 -19.13 -34.74 15.43
N GLY A 388 -19.57 -34.53 14.19
CA GLY A 388 -21.00 -34.48 13.81
C GLY A 388 -21.73 -33.18 14.18
N GLU A 389 -21.00 -32.15 14.62
CA GLU A 389 -21.54 -30.81 14.90
C GLU A 389 -21.88 -30.07 13.59
N LEU A 390 -21.07 -30.27 12.55
CA LEU A 390 -21.28 -29.76 11.19
C LEU A 390 -21.78 -30.87 10.25
N VAL A 391 -23.11 -31.05 10.20
CA VAL A 391 -23.75 -31.92 9.19
C VAL A 391 -23.97 -31.12 7.90
N LEU A 392 -23.31 -31.54 6.82
CA LEU A 392 -23.46 -30.95 5.48
C LEU A 392 -24.70 -31.50 4.74
N THR A 393 -25.25 -30.73 3.80
CA THR A 393 -26.40 -31.15 2.96
C THR A 393 -26.05 -32.26 1.97
N ARG A 394 -24.76 -32.48 1.67
CA ARG A 394 -24.26 -33.52 0.74
C ARG A 394 -22.75 -33.72 0.85
N GLU A 395 -22.32 -34.98 0.78
CA GLU A 395 -20.90 -35.39 0.77
C GLU A 395 -20.07 -34.75 -0.35
N THR A 396 -20.63 -34.62 -1.56
CA THR A 396 -19.88 -34.18 -2.75
C THR A 396 -20.57 -33.08 -3.53
N THR A 397 -19.75 -32.18 -4.06
CA THR A 397 -20.12 -31.12 -5.00
C THR A 397 -19.49 -31.39 -6.37
N ASN A 398 -20.20 -31.04 -7.45
CA ASN A 398 -19.68 -31.18 -8.81
C ASN A 398 -18.83 -29.95 -9.18
N LEU A 399 -17.64 -30.19 -9.73
CA LEU A 399 -16.79 -29.21 -10.39
C LEU A 399 -16.63 -29.63 -11.86
N GLY A 400 -17.53 -29.12 -12.70
CA GLY A 400 -17.67 -29.57 -14.08
C GLY A 400 -18.09 -31.05 -14.16
N LYS A 401 -17.14 -31.94 -14.47
CA LYS A 401 -17.35 -33.41 -14.49
C LYS A 401 -16.74 -34.12 -13.28
N GLN A 402 -15.91 -33.45 -12.49
CA GLN A 402 -15.28 -34.03 -11.30
C GLN A 402 -16.25 -33.92 -10.11
N LYS A 403 -16.34 -34.98 -9.29
CA LYS A 403 -16.92 -34.89 -7.95
C LYS A 403 -15.80 -34.59 -6.95
N VAL A 404 -16.05 -33.65 -6.05
CA VAL A 404 -15.10 -33.19 -5.02
C VAL A 404 -15.81 -33.19 -3.67
N PRO A 405 -15.18 -33.58 -2.55
CA PRO A 405 -15.81 -33.52 -1.23
C PRO A 405 -16.26 -32.10 -0.89
N THR A 406 -17.50 -31.94 -0.43
CA THR A 406 -18.08 -30.63 -0.10
C THR A 406 -17.34 -29.98 1.07
N LEU A 407 -16.97 -30.76 2.09
CA LEU A 407 -16.16 -30.30 3.24
C LEU A 407 -14.85 -29.64 2.78
N GLN A 408 -14.10 -30.31 1.90
CA GLN A 408 -12.81 -29.82 1.41
C GLN A 408 -12.96 -28.57 0.53
N LEU A 409 -14.04 -28.46 -0.25
CA LEU A 409 -14.37 -27.21 -0.97
C LEU A 409 -14.74 -26.06 -0.03
N ILE A 410 -15.43 -26.33 1.08
CA ILE A 410 -15.75 -25.33 2.10
C ILE A 410 -14.49 -24.86 2.82
N ILE A 411 -13.64 -25.79 3.28
CA ILE A 411 -12.34 -25.48 3.91
C ILE A 411 -11.49 -24.64 2.96
N LYS A 412 -11.34 -25.05 1.70
CA LYS A 412 -10.59 -24.30 0.68
C LYS A 412 -11.18 -22.91 0.43
N ALA A 413 -12.51 -22.76 0.41
CA ALA A 413 -13.14 -21.46 0.26
C ALA A 413 -12.85 -20.53 1.44
N PHE A 414 -13.00 -21.00 2.69
CA PHE A 414 -12.69 -20.17 3.85
C PHE A 414 -11.20 -19.86 4.00
N ALA A 415 -10.31 -20.77 3.60
CA ALA A 415 -8.87 -20.54 3.52
C ALA A 415 -8.50 -19.46 2.47
N ASP A 416 -9.04 -19.54 1.25
CA ASP A 416 -8.72 -18.58 0.18
C ASP A 416 -9.26 -17.16 0.46
N MET A 417 -10.31 -17.08 1.28
CA MET A 417 -11.01 -15.84 1.64
C MET A 417 -10.67 -15.36 3.07
N ILE A 418 -9.69 -15.98 3.74
CA ILE A 418 -9.46 -15.85 5.18
C ILE A 418 -9.25 -14.40 5.65
N GLY A 419 -8.46 -13.60 4.92
CA GLY A 419 -8.17 -12.20 5.29
C GLY A 419 -9.43 -11.32 5.28
N GLU A 420 -10.35 -11.55 4.34
CA GLU A 420 -11.63 -10.84 4.28
C GLU A 420 -12.59 -11.26 5.40
N VAL A 421 -12.55 -12.53 5.81
CA VAL A 421 -13.37 -13.07 6.90
C VAL A 421 -12.84 -12.60 8.27
N ASP A 422 -11.53 -12.58 8.45
CA ASP A 422 -10.85 -12.02 9.62
C ASP A 422 -11.04 -10.49 9.69
N ALA A 423 -10.91 -9.77 8.57
CA ALA A 423 -11.19 -8.34 8.51
C ALA A 423 -12.68 -8.01 8.78
N ASP A 424 -13.64 -8.83 8.36
CA ASP A 424 -15.07 -8.66 8.74
C ASP A 424 -15.30 -8.86 10.25
N THR A 425 -14.57 -9.78 10.87
CA THR A 425 -14.81 -10.22 12.26
C THR A 425 -13.93 -9.46 13.24
N SER A 426 -12.62 -9.70 13.20
CA SER A 426 -11.60 -9.06 14.02
C SER A 426 -11.49 -7.56 13.76
N GLY A 427 -11.54 -7.14 12.49
CA GLY A 427 -11.54 -5.71 12.13
C GLY A 427 -12.89 -5.06 12.41
N GLY A 428 -13.91 -5.42 11.63
CA GLY A 428 -15.23 -4.79 11.68
C GLY A 428 -15.98 -4.98 13.00
N VAL A 429 -16.27 -6.22 13.39
CA VAL A 429 -17.16 -6.50 14.53
C VAL A 429 -16.48 -6.27 15.89
N LEU A 430 -15.20 -6.62 16.08
CA LEU A 430 -14.55 -6.42 17.39
C LEU A 430 -14.20 -4.95 17.69
N LEU A 431 -14.05 -4.08 16.68
CA LEU A 431 -13.82 -2.65 16.87
C LEU A 431 -15.07 -1.77 16.78
N SER A 432 -16.15 -2.20 16.11
CA SER A 432 -17.36 -1.37 15.91
C SER A 432 -18.69 -2.07 16.20
N GLY A 433 -18.67 -3.36 16.55
CA GLY A 433 -19.85 -4.09 17.00
C GLY A 433 -21.03 -4.07 16.02
N PRO A 434 -22.28 -3.96 16.52
CA PRO A 434 -23.49 -3.87 15.71
C PRO A 434 -23.44 -2.87 14.55
N ALA A 435 -22.74 -1.74 14.72
CA ALA A 435 -22.62 -0.70 13.70
C ALA A 435 -22.00 -1.23 12.40
N PHE A 436 -21.03 -2.16 12.47
CA PHE A 436 -20.41 -2.76 11.30
C PHE A 436 -21.45 -3.49 10.43
N SER A 437 -22.42 -4.17 11.04
CA SER A 437 -23.49 -4.83 10.28
C SER A 437 -24.34 -3.85 9.46
N TYR A 438 -24.63 -2.66 10.00
CA TYR A 438 -25.41 -1.64 9.31
C TYR A 438 -24.59 -0.90 8.23
N ASN A 439 -23.31 -0.62 8.47
CA ASN A 439 -22.42 -0.08 7.44
C ASN A 439 -22.31 -1.09 6.28
N THR A 440 -21.74 -2.27 6.53
CA THR A 440 -21.40 -3.25 5.50
C THR A 440 -22.59 -3.64 4.64
N LEU A 441 -23.78 -3.84 5.23
CA LEU A 441 -25.01 -4.14 4.49
C LEU A 441 -25.50 -2.98 3.62
N SER A 442 -25.36 -1.72 4.06
CA SER A 442 -25.79 -0.54 3.28
C SER A 442 -24.76 -0.14 2.22
N THR A 443 -23.47 -0.16 2.56
CA THR A 443 -22.34 0.11 1.66
C THR A 443 -22.30 -0.88 0.50
N PHE A 444 -22.33 -2.19 0.75
CA PHE A 444 -22.33 -3.19 -0.34
C PHE A 444 -23.58 -3.07 -1.22
N SER A 445 -24.75 -2.79 -0.62
CA SER A 445 -25.98 -2.53 -1.36
C SER A 445 -25.85 -1.31 -2.30
N ALA A 446 -25.17 -0.26 -1.87
CA ALA A 446 -24.88 0.93 -2.69
C ALA A 446 -23.85 0.63 -3.79
N PHE A 447 -22.70 0.02 -3.45
CA PHE A 447 -21.63 -0.33 -4.38
C PHE A 447 -22.13 -1.23 -5.53
N ASN A 448 -22.89 -2.29 -5.21
CA ASN A 448 -23.50 -3.18 -6.21
C ASN A 448 -24.55 -2.49 -7.11
N SER A 449 -25.00 -1.28 -6.77
CA SER A 449 -26.12 -0.59 -7.41
C SER A 449 -25.77 0.73 -8.11
N GLN A 450 -24.52 1.20 -8.02
CA GLN A 450 -24.06 2.50 -8.57
C GLN A 450 -24.47 2.76 -10.03
N ARG A 451 -24.51 1.72 -10.88
CA ARG A 451 -24.82 1.84 -12.32
C ARG A 451 -26.29 1.61 -12.70
N LYS A 452 -27.18 1.33 -11.73
CA LYS A 452 -28.58 0.95 -11.98
C LYS A 452 -29.60 1.66 -11.09
N GLY A 453 -29.17 2.24 -9.97
CA GLY A 453 -30.04 2.81 -8.96
C GLY A 453 -30.60 1.75 -8.00
N ILE A 454 -30.54 2.03 -6.70
CA ILE A 454 -30.85 1.07 -5.62
C ILE A 454 -32.26 0.47 -5.73
N PHE A 455 -33.27 1.29 -6.03
CA PHE A 455 -34.68 0.86 -6.08
C PHE A 455 -35.05 0.05 -7.34
N ASN A 456 -34.20 0.05 -8.37
CA ASN A 456 -34.42 -0.74 -9.59
C ASN A 456 -33.88 -2.16 -9.49
N GLN A 457 -33.16 -2.47 -8.41
CA GLN A 457 -32.45 -3.73 -8.23
C GLN A 457 -33.29 -4.72 -7.42
N ARG A 458 -33.56 -5.91 -7.99
CA ARG A 458 -34.25 -7.01 -7.30
C ARG A 458 -33.44 -7.64 -6.16
N LYS A 459 -32.16 -7.28 -6.06
CA LYS A 459 -31.13 -7.88 -5.22
C LYS A 459 -29.97 -6.89 -5.09
N LEU A 460 -29.54 -6.63 -3.85
CA LEU A 460 -28.56 -5.62 -3.49
C LEU A 460 -27.22 -6.24 -3.02
N LEU A 461 -27.25 -7.47 -2.52
CA LEU A 461 -26.07 -8.23 -2.10
C LEU A 461 -25.68 -9.29 -3.14
N ARG A 462 -24.37 -9.48 -3.38
CA ARG A 462 -23.84 -10.61 -4.16
C ARG A 462 -24.10 -11.93 -3.43
N THR A 463 -24.40 -12.98 -4.19
CA THR A 463 -24.52 -14.37 -3.70
C THR A 463 -23.67 -15.32 -4.56
N GLY A 464 -22.60 -14.76 -5.11
CA GLY A 464 -21.59 -15.46 -5.89
C GLY A 464 -20.36 -14.59 -6.08
N SER A 465 -19.23 -15.23 -6.36
CA SER A 465 -17.91 -14.61 -6.57
C SER A 465 -17.19 -15.36 -7.69
N GLY A 466 -15.89 -15.13 -7.89
CA GLY A 466 -15.08 -15.83 -8.88
C GLY A 466 -14.23 -16.96 -8.28
N TYR A 467 -13.72 -17.84 -9.13
CA TYR A 467 -12.57 -18.68 -8.84
C TYR A 467 -11.64 -18.77 -10.06
N GLU A 468 -10.38 -19.10 -9.81
CA GLU A 468 -9.31 -19.27 -10.80
C GLU A 468 -8.81 -20.72 -10.82
N LEU A 469 -8.35 -21.16 -11.99
CA LEU A 469 -7.77 -22.49 -12.21
C LEU A 469 -6.33 -22.34 -12.73
N ALA A 470 -5.35 -22.53 -11.86
CA ALA A 470 -3.93 -22.44 -12.19
C ALA A 470 -3.38 -23.82 -12.57
N LYS A 471 -2.58 -23.92 -13.63
CA LYS A 471 -1.83 -25.14 -13.93
C LYS A 471 -0.56 -25.20 -13.09
N LEU A 472 -0.36 -26.30 -12.38
CA LEU A 472 0.88 -26.60 -11.67
C LEU A 472 1.90 -27.22 -12.62
N GLU A 473 3.19 -27.12 -12.29
CA GLU A 473 4.31 -27.65 -13.11
C GLU A 473 4.22 -29.17 -13.31
N ASN A 474 3.66 -29.88 -12.33
CA ASN A 474 3.40 -31.33 -12.40
C ASN A 474 2.21 -31.72 -13.31
N GLY A 475 1.56 -30.75 -13.97
CA GLY A 475 0.42 -30.97 -14.87
C GLY A 475 -0.95 -31.08 -14.20
N GLN A 476 -1.03 -30.99 -12.87
CA GLN A 476 -2.30 -30.85 -12.13
C GLN A 476 -2.88 -29.43 -12.29
N VAL A 477 -4.12 -29.25 -11.85
CA VAL A 477 -4.78 -27.93 -11.83
C VAL A 477 -5.14 -27.58 -10.39
N ALA A 478 -4.60 -26.50 -9.84
CA ALA A 478 -5.02 -25.97 -8.56
C ALA A 478 -6.25 -25.06 -8.73
N LEU A 479 -7.25 -25.23 -7.86
CA LEU A 479 -8.33 -24.26 -7.70
C LEU A 479 -7.96 -23.23 -6.62
N SER A 480 -8.25 -21.96 -6.88
CA SER A 480 -8.23 -20.88 -5.90
C SER A 480 -9.50 -20.05 -6.03
N PHE A 481 -10.24 -19.84 -4.95
CA PHE A 481 -11.33 -18.87 -4.94
C PHE A 481 -10.78 -17.44 -4.99
N LEU A 482 -11.56 -16.48 -5.52
CA LEU A 482 -11.21 -15.07 -5.32
C LEU A 482 -11.36 -14.71 -3.83
N PRO A 483 -10.50 -13.85 -3.28
CA PRO A 483 -10.43 -13.61 -1.83
C PRO A 483 -11.72 -13.02 -1.25
N HIS A 484 -12.50 -12.26 -2.04
CA HIS A 484 -13.73 -11.63 -1.56
C HIS A 484 -14.90 -12.63 -1.45
N PRO A 485 -15.44 -12.90 -0.25
CA PRO A 485 -16.62 -13.74 -0.09
C PRO A 485 -17.88 -13.05 -0.63
N PRO A 486 -18.87 -13.80 -1.14
CA PRO A 486 -20.17 -13.26 -1.51
C PRO A 486 -20.87 -12.56 -0.34
N ASP A 487 -21.28 -11.31 -0.55
CA ASP A 487 -21.82 -10.39 0.48
C ASP A 487 -22.92 -10.99 1.37
N TYR A 488 -23.79 -11.83 0.81
CA TYR A 488 -24.84 -12.49 1.59
C TYR A 488 -24.28 -13.48 2.63
N ILE A 489 -23.12 -14.10 2.38
CA ILE A 489 -22.41 -14.94 3.36
C ILE A 489 -21.58 -14.09 4.32
N ARG A 490 -20.95 -13.00 3.85
CA ARG A 490 -20.29 -12.00 4.74
C ARG A 490 -21.26 -11.53 5.83
N ALA A 491 -22.51 -11.22 5.47
CA ALA A 491 -23.55 -10.86 6.44
C ALA A 491 -23.87 -11.96 7.48
N PHE A 492 -23.83 -13.25 7.11
CA PHE A 492 -24.05 -14.33 8.08
C PHE A 492 -22.83 -14.63 8.96
N ILE A 493 -21.61 -14.34 8.47
CA ILE A 493 -20.36 -14.34 9.25
C ILE A 493 -20.40 -13.21 10.28
N ILE A 494 -20.70 -11.97 9.85
CA ILE A 494 -20.86 -10.80 10.72
C ILE A 494 -21.94 -11.05 11.79
N ALA A 495 -23.07 -11.64 11.40
CA ALA A 495 -24.11 -12.02 12.37
C ALA A 495 -23.64 -13.11 13.36
N ALA A 496 -22.84 -14.08 12.93
CA ALA A 496 -22.29 -15.08 13.83
C ALA A 496 -21.25 -14.49 14.80
N ALA A 497 -20.46 -13.50 14.36
CA ALA A 497 -19.57 -12.74 15.25
C ALA A 497 -20.38 -11.96 16.30
N LEU A 498 -21.45 -11.27 15.89
CA LEU A 498 -22.35 -10.59 16.82
C LEU A 498 -22.99 -11.54 17.84
N ASP A 499 -23.40 -12.77 17.47
CA ASP A 499 -23.86 -13.77 18.46
C ASP A 499 -22.74 -14.13 19.45
N GLU A 500 -21.53 -14.45 18.97
CA GLU A 500 -20.39 -14.91 19.78
C GLU A 500 -19.86 -13.84 20.75
N ILE A 501 -20.00 -12.55 20.42
CA ILE A 501 -19.69 -11.42 21.35
C ILE A 501 -20.90 -10.91 22.15
N GLY A 502 -22.06 -11.58 22.06
CA GLY A 502 -23.20 -11.35 22.97
C GLY A 502 -24.28 -10.36 22.49
N PHE A 503 -24.38 -10.11 21.18
CA PHE A 503 -25.38 -9.24 20.52
C PHE A 503 -26.35 -10.02 19.61
N PRO A 504 -27.14 -10.98 20.15
CA PRO A 504 -27.95 -11.90 19.34
C PRO A 504 -29.18 -11.25 18.69
N ALA A 505 -29.68 -10.12 19.21
CA ALA A 505 -30.79 -9.40 18.60
C ALA A 505 -30.35 -8.70 17.30
N GLU A 506 -29.16 -8.11 17.34
CA GLU A 506 -28.48 -7.41 16.26
C GLU A 506 -28.01 -8.43 15.20
N ALA A 507 -27.46 -9.56 15.63
CA ALA A 507 -27.17 -10.72 14.78
C ALA A 507 -28.42 -11.21 14.02
N GLN A 508 -29.53 -11.40 14.72
CA GLN A 508 -30.80 -11.79 14.09
C GLN A 508 -31.33 -10.72 13.13
N GLN A 509 -31.15 -9.43 13.45
CA GLN A 509 -31.51 -8.32 12.56
C GLN A 509 -30.64 -8.30 11.30
N CYS A 510 -29.33 -8.48 11.43
CA CYS A 510 -28.38 -8.55 10.31
C CYS A 510 -28.81 -9.62 9.29
N ARG A 511 -29.11 -10.84 9.76
CA ARG A 511 -29.64 -11.94 8.93
C ARG A 511 -30.95 -11.56 8.22
N LYS A 512 -31.91 -10.98 8.95
CA LYS A 512 -33.20 -10.49 8.40
C LYS A 512 -33.05 -9.41 7.33
N ILE A 513 -32.02 -8.55 7.43
CA ILE A 513 -31.69 -7.53 6.43
C ILE A 513 -30.99 -8.18 5.23
N ALA A 514 -30.05 -9.12 5.44
CA ALA A 514 -29.41 -9.87 4.36
C ALA A 514 -30.42 -10.64 3.50
N ASP A 515 -31.36 -11.36 4.14
CA ASP A 515 -32.49 -12.03 3.48
C ASP A 515 -33.41 -11.05 2.74
N GLN A 516 -33.57 -9.82 3.25
CA GLN A 516 -34.29 -8.76 2.55
C GLN A 516 -33.54 -8.30 1.30
N ALA A 517 -32.22 -8.13 1.42
CA ALA A 517 -31.37 -7.56 0.39
C ALA A 517 -31.07 -8.56 -0.76
N VAL A 518 -31.20 -9.87 -0.55
CA VAL A 518 -31.28 -10.86 -1.65
C VAL A 518 -32.71 -11.10 -2.17
N GLY A 519 -33.70 -10.59 -1.45
CA GLY A 519 -35.13 -10.70 -1.73
C GLY A 519 -35.76 -11.90 -1.01
N LYS A 520 -36.58 -11.65 0.03
CA LYS A 520 -37.10 -12.66 0.99
C LYS A 520 -37.87 -13.85 0.39
N ARG A 521 -38.34 -13.76 -0.86
CA ARG A 521 -39.03 -14.84 -1.58
C ARG A 521 -38.12 -15.64 -2.53
N ASN A 522 -36.90 -15.17 -2.73
CA ASN A 522 -35.90 -15.67 -3.68
C ASN A 522 -34.53 -15.87 -2.98
N ILE A 523 -34.53 -16.24 -1.68
CA ILE A 523 -33.30 -16.59 -0.97
C ILE A 523 -32.63 -17.73 -1.75
N PRO A 524 -31.34 -17.59 -2.13
CA PRO A 524 -30.68 -18.60 -2.95
C PRO A 524 -30.51 -19.91 -2.19
N GLU A 525 -30.75 -21.03 -2.87
CA GLU A 525 -30.43 -22.38 -2.38
C GLU A 525 -28.91 -22.63 -2.37
N PHE A 526 -28.19 -22.03 -3.33
CA PHE A 526 -26.75 -22.16 -3.51
C PHE A 526 -26.06 -20.81 -3.69
N ILE A 527 -24.84 -20.70 -3.15
CA ILE A 527 -23.85 -19.74 -3.58
C ILE A 527 -23.10 -20.30 -4.78
N THR A 528 -22.86 -19.45 -5.78
CA THR A 528 -22.22 -19.81 -7.06
C THR A 528 -20.86 -19.14 -7.19
N TRP A 529 -19.81 -19.89 -7.52
CA TRP A 529 -18.54 -19.32 -7.99
C TRP A 529 -18.32 -19.70 -9.45
N ASP A 530 -18.02 -18.70 -10.26
CA ASP A 530 -17.78 -18.82 -11.70
C ASP A 530 -16.27 -18.80 -12.01
N ASP A 531 -15.82 -19.64 -12.94
CA ASP A 531 -14.45 -19.60 -13.48
C ASP A 531 -14.23 -18.27 -14.23
N VAL A 532 -13.39 -17.39 -13.68
CA VAL A 532 -13.14 -16.05 -14.24
C VAL A 532 -12.33 -16.09 -15.54
N ASN A 533 -11.65 -17.20 -15.83
CA ASN A 533 -10.89 -17.41 -17.05
C ASN A 533 -11.74 -18.07 -18.16
N ALA A 534 -13.02 -18.38 -17.88
CA ALA A 534 -13.91 -18.97 -18.86
C ALA A 534 -14.14 -18.05 -20.07
N SER A 535 -13.89 -18.60 -21.26
CA SER A 535 -14.09 -17.86 -22.52
C SER A 535 -15.54 -17.36 -22.67
N LYS A 536 -15.68 -16.04 -22.92
CA LYS A 536 -16.97 -15.34 -23.03
C LYS A 536 -17.93 -16.09 -23.95
N GLY A 537 -19.12 -16.42 -23.43
CA GLY A 537 -20.20 -17.05 -24.19
C GLY A 537 -20.29 -18.58 -24.12
N LYS A 538 -19.36 -19.28 -23.46
CA LYS A 538 -19.48 -20.75 -23.24
C LYS A 538 -19.84 -21.18 -21.82
N GLY A 539 -19.54 -20.35 -20.82
CA GLY A 539 -19.71 -20.68 -19.40
C GLY A 539 -18.63 -21.65 -18.92
N GLY A 540 -17.95 -21.28 -17.84
CA GLY A 540 -17.05 -22.20 -17.15
C GLY A 540 -17.84 -23.24 -16.35
N PRO A 541 -17.17 -24.29 -15.83
CA PRO A 541 -17.76 -25.04 -14.73
C PRO A 541 -18.04 -24.08 -13.56
N GLN A 542 -19.15 -24.32 -12.84
CA GLN A 542 -19.49 -23.55 -11.64
C GLN A 542 -19.25 -24.40 -10.40
N VAL A 543 -18.62 -23.83 -9.37
CA VAL A 543 -18.75 -24.35 -8.01
C VAL A 543 -20.10 -23.87 -7.46
N ARG A 544 -20.88 -24.79 -6.89
CA ARG A 544 -22.13 -24.48 -6.18
C ARG A 544 -22.07 -25.09 -4.79
N ILE A 545 -22.08 -24.27 -3.74
CA ILE A 545 -22.15 -24.71 -2.33
C ILE A 545 -23.52 -24.31 -1.77
N ALA A 546 -24.17 -25.18 -0.98
CA ALA A 546 -25.50 -24.87 -0.46
C ALA A 546 -25.40 -23.74 0.58
N VAL A 547 -26.37 -22.84 0.56
CA VAL A 547 -26.39 -21.69 1.47
C VAL A 547 -26.45 -22.12 2.93
N GLU A 548 -27.23 -23.16 3.23
CA GLU A 548 -27.37 -23.66 4.60
C GLU A 548 -26.09 -24.33 5.12
N ASP A 549 -25.24 -24.90 4.26
CA ASP A 549 -23.91 -25.40 4.67
C ASP A 549 -23.05 -24.23 5.15
N LEU A 550 -22.95 -23.17 4.35
CA LEU A 550 -22.14 -21.99 4.65
C LEU A 550 -22.65 -21.23 5.89
N LYS A 551 -23.97 -21.20 6.11
CA LYS A 551 -24.57 -20.65 7.34
C LYS A 551 -24.23 -21.45 8.60
N ARG A 552 -24.13 -22.79 8.51
CA ARG A 552 -23.70 -23.67 9.62
C ARG A 552 -22.21 -23.53 9.90
N VAL A 553 -21.40 -23.30 8.88
CA VAL A 553 -19.94 -23.12 8.98
C VAL A 553 -19.59 -21.76 9.60
N ALA A 554 -20.32 -20.69 9.29
CA ALA A 554 -20.06 -19.33 9.78
C ALA A 554 -19.76 -19.23 11.30
N PRO A 555 -20.58 -19.76 12.24
CA PRO A 555 -20.27 -19.70 13.68
C PRO A 555 -19.03 -20.50 14.09
N ILE A 556 -18.71 -21.61 13.42
CA ILE A 556 -17.50 -22.40 13.68
C ILE A 556 -16.26 -21.57 13.31
N VAL A 557 -16.28 -20.96 12.13
CA VAL A 557 -15.20 -20.11 11.61
C VAL A 557 -14.98 -18.88 12.49
N VAL A 558 -16.06 -18.15 12.80
CA VAL A 558 -16.03 -16.98 13.70
C VAL A 558 -15.40 -17.34 15.04
N LYS A 559 -15.88 -18.40 15.69
CA LYS A 559 -15.39 -18.80 17.01
C LYS A 559 -13.92 -19.18 16.95
N ALA A 560 -13.50 -19.91 15.91
CA ALA A 560 -12.10 -20.24 15.70
C ALA A 560 -11.20 -18.99 15.54
N LEU A 561 -11.61 -18.02 14.71
CA LEU A 561 -10.86 -16.78 14.47
C LEU A 561 -10.67 -15.90 15.72
N ILE A 562 -11.69 -15.82 16.59
CA ILE A 562 -11.71 -14.79 17.66
C ILE A 562 -11.48 -15.35 19.08
N ARG A 563 -11.60 -16.68 19.28
CA ARG A 563 -11.42 -17.36 20.58
C ARG A 563 -10.20 -18.29 20.65
N THR A 564 -9.59 -18.67 19.54
CA THR A 564 -8.37 -19.50 19.58
C THR A 564 -7.18 -18.61 19.97
N PRO A 565 -6.38 -18.97 20.99
CA PRO A 565 -5.12 -18.30 21.25
C PRO A 565 -4.13 -18.59 20.13
N LEU A 566 -3.43 -17.56 19.63
CA LEU A 566 -2.53 -17.66 18.48
C LEU A 566 -1.09 -17.38 18.88
N GLU A 567 -0.14 -18.16 18.38
CA GLU A 567 1.30 -17.98 18.61
C GLU A 567 1.77 -16.63 18.04
N SER A 568 1.31 -16.28 16.82
CA SER A 568 1.55 -14.97 16.18
C SER A 568 1.03 -13.76 16.96
N LEU A 569 0.11 -13.96 17.92
CA LEU A 569 -0.42 -12.92 18.80
C LEU A 569 0.18 -12.94 20.21
N GLY A 570 1.24 -13.73 20.45
CA GLY A 570 1.87 -13.88 21.76
C GLY A 570 1.13 -14.86 22.69
N GLY A 571 0.41 -15.84 22.12
CA GLY A 571 -0.29 -16.89 22.88
C GLY A 571 -1.65 -16.49 23.44
N VAL A 572 -2.29 -15.48 22.87
CA VAL A 572 -3.61 -14.94 23.28
C VAL A 572 -4.59 -14.92 22.10
N SER A 573 -5.89 -14.93 22.38
CA SER A 573 -6.91 -14.84 21.33
C SER A 573 -7.22 -13.40 20.93
N THR A 574 -7.78 -13.21 19.74
CA THR A 574 -8.15 -11.86 19.25
C THR A 574 -9.09 -11.13 20.21
N THR A 575 -10.01 -11.83 20.90
CA THR A 575 -10.91 -11.23 21.91
C THR A 575 -10.25 -10.88 23.25
N GLU A 576 -8.97 -11.23 23.45
CA GLU A 576 -8.11 -10.78 24.55
C GLU A 576 -7.19 -9.62 24.13
N ILE A 577 -7.28 -9.17 22.88
CA ILE A 577 -6.67 -7.95 22.35
C ILE A 577 -7.75 -6.88 22.19
N ILE A 578 -8.71 -7.12 21.29
CA ILE A 578 -9.80 -6.20 20.96
C ILE A 578 -11.13 -6.92 21.04
N ASN A 579 -12.12 -6.32 21.71
CA ASN A 579 -13.43 -6.93 21.90
C ASN A 579 -14.51 -5.88 22.13
N TRP A 580 -15.57 -5.91 21.33
CA TRP A 580 -16.71 -5.03 21.50
C TRP A 580 -17.63 -5.56 22.60
N THR A 581 -17.89 -4.75 23.62
CA THR A 581 -18.65 -5.17 24.80
C THR A 581 -19.96 -4.39 24.95
N ALA A 582 -20.88 -4.88 25.79
CA ALA A 582 -22.08 -4.12 26.15
C ALA A 582 -21.75 -2.73 26.78
N LYS A 583 -20.56 -2.54 27.38
CA LYS A 583 -20.10 -1.22 27.84
C LYS A 583 -19.69 -0.31 26.68
N SER A 584 -19.01 -0.87 25.66
CA SER A 584 -18.66 -0.18 24.42
C SER A 584 -19.93 0.22 23.65
N GLN A 585 -20.93 -0.66 23.62
CA GLN A 585 -22.23 -0.36 23.03
C GLN A 585 -22.96 0.74 23.79
N ALA A 586 -23.06 0.68 25.12
CA ALA A 586 -23.74 1.72 25.90
C ALA A 586 -23.12 3.12 25.74
N LYS A 587 -21.78 3.22 25.56
CA LYS A 587 -21.12 4.48 25.17
C LYS A 587 -21.57 4.93 23.78
N THR A 588 -21.61 4.00 22.83
CA THR A 588 -22.00 4.24 21.43
C THR A 588 -23.45 4.68 21.29
N ASP A 589 -24.39 4.05 22.01
CA ASP A 589 -25.81 4.39 22.00
C ASP A 589 -26.06 5.84 22.47
N ILE A 590 -25.36 6.26 23.54
CA ILE A 590 -25.41 7.65 24.04
C ILE A 590 -24.93 8.64 22.96
N LEU A 591 -23.81 8.33 22.29
CA LEU A 591 -23.28 9.15 21.21
C LEU A 591 -24.20 9.14 19.97
N THR A 592 -24.88 8.03 19.68
CA THR A 592 -25.90 7.91 18.63
C THR A 592 -27.08 8.83 18.92
N ASP A 593 -27.66 8.76 20.12
CA ASP A 593 -28.77 9.63 20.52
C ASP A 593 -28.35 11.11 20.47
N MET A 594 -27.13 11.44 20.90
CA MET A 594 -26.59 12.81 20.79
C MET A 594 -26.51 13.27 19.33
N LEU A 595 -25.90 12.48 18.43
CA LEU A 595 -25.79 12.81 17.01
C LEU A 595 -27.16 12.92 16.32
N MET A 596 -28.11 12.05 16.65
CA MET A 596 -29.48 12.10 16.13
C MET A 596 -30.25 13.36 16.59
N ASN A 597 -29.86 13.95 17.73
CA ASN A 597 -30.43 15.21 18.24
C ASN A 597 -29.59 16.46 17.87
N GLY A 598 -28.54 16.33 17.05
CA GLY A 598 -27.66 17.45 16.68
C GLY A 598 -26.78 17.96 17.81
N VAL A 599 -26.42 17.09 18.76
CA VAL A 599 -25.55 17.36 19.90
C VAL A 599 -24.23 16.62 19.74
N TRP A 600 -23.10 17.29 19.96
CA TRP A 600 -21.76 16.70 19.82
C TRP A 600 -20.65 17.09 20.82
N PRO A 601 -20.84 17.93 21.85
CA PRO A 601 -19.88 18.00 22.96
C PRO A 601 -19.74 16.64 23.64
N LEU A 602 -18.54 16.02 23.62
CA LEU A 602 -18.34 14.68 24.15
C LEU A 602 -18.61 14.62 25.67
N PRO A 603 -19.30 13.58 26.17
CA PRO A 603 -19.52 13.42 27.61
C PRO A 603 -18.19 13.27 28.37
N THR A 604 -18.23 13.61 29.65
CA THR A 604 -17.09 13.54 30.59
C THR A 604 -17.34 12.58 31.75
N ASP A 605 -18.56 12.08 31.92
CA ASP A 605 -19.01 11.24 33.03
C ASP A 605 -19.15 9.75 32.67
N LYS A 606 -18.80 9.37 31.43
CA LYS A 606 -18.93 7.98 30.91
C LYS A 606 -17.60 7.22 30.80
N GLY A 607 -16.52 7.78 31.36
CA GLY A 607 -15.15 7.31 31.13
C GLY A 607 -14.72 7.53 29.67
N ASP A 608 -13.65 6.87 29.26
CA ASP A 608 -12.95 7.20 28.02
C ASP A 608 -13.73 6.90 26.74
N ILE A 609 -13.76 7.86 25.82
CA ILE A 609 -14.44 7.74 24.53
C ILE A 609 -13.38 7.63 23.45
N HIS A 610 -12.93 6.42 23.15
CA HIS A 610 -12.09 6.16 21.96
C HIS A 610 -12.89 6.43 20.68
N VAL A 611 -12.19 6.69 19.58
CA VAL A 611 -12.78 7.06 18.28
C VAL A 611 -13.69 5.98 17.68
N THR A 612 -13.44 4.71 18.01
CA THR A 612 -14.25 3.54 17.63
C THR A 612 -15.72 3.68 18.04
N HIS A 613 -16.00 4.22 19.22
CA HIS A 613 -17.37 4.53 19.65
C HIS A 613 -18.03 5.61 18.78
N VAL A 614 -17.26 6.62 18.34
CA VAL A 614 -17.78 7.77 17.58
C VAL A 614 -18.12 7.38 16.13
N ILE A 615 -17.31 6.53 15.50
CA ILE A 615 -17.55 6.05 14.13
C ILE A 615 -18.72 5.06 14.10
N ALA A 616 -18.78 4.14 15.06
CA ALA A 616 -19.93 3.26 15.26
C ALA A 616 -21.21 4.07 15.50
N ALA A 617 -21.15 5.09 16.36
CA ALA A 617 -22.27 5.96 16.67
C ALA A 617 -22.73 6.78 15.45
N SER A 618 -21.80 7.21 14.60
CA SER A 618 -22.08 7.93 13.34
C SER A 618 -22.81 7.04 12.33
N THR A 619 -22.36 5.79 12.15
CA THR A 619 -23.11 4.80 11.36
C THR A 619 -24.51 4.54 11.92
N MET A 620 -24.62 4.34 13.24
CA MET A 620 -25.89 4.02 13.90
C MET A 620 -26.87 5.20 13.89
N ALA A 621 -26.41 6.45 14.05
CA ALA A 621 -27.24 7.65 13.98
C ALA A 621 -27.80 7.87 12.56
N TYR A 622 -26.96 7.74 11.53
CA TYR A 622 -27.39 7.82 10.14
C TYR A 622 -28.46 6.75 9.81
N TRP A 623 -28.23 5.50 10.23
CA TRP A 623 -29.19 4.41 10.08
C TRP A 623 -30.50 4.67 10.87
N GLY A 624 -30.39 5.20 12.10
CA GLY A 624 -31.52 5.54 12.96
C GLY A 624 -32.43 6.63 12.37
N LEU A 625 -31.85 7.70 11.83
CA LEU A 625 -32.57 8.78 11.15
C LEU A 625 -33.25 8.30 9.86
N CYS A 626 -32.55 7.50 9.04
CA CYS A 626 -33.16 6.87 7.87
C CYS A 626 -34.33 5.94 8.26
N LYS A 627 -34.20 5.21 9.38
CA LYS A 627 -35.25 4.34 9.94
C LYS A 627 -36.43 5.12 10.52
N SER A 628 -36.23 6.35 11.01
CA SER A 628 -37.32 7.25 11.43
C SER A 628 -38.01 7.99 10.27
N GLY A 629 -37.59 7.73 9.03
CA GLY A 629 -38.17 8.33 7.82
C GLY A 629 -37.56 9.68 7.42
N MET A 630 -36.44 10.10 8.03
CA MET A 630 -35.66 11.22 7.53
C MET A 630 -35.05 10.87 6.17
N HIS A 631 -35.00 11.84 5.26
CA HIS A 631 -34.37 11.63 3.96
C HIS A 631 -32.84 11.45 4.13
N PRO A 632 -32.19 10.49 3.44
CA PRO A 632 -30.80 10.12 3.77
C PRO A 632 -29.75 11.22 3.58
N ARG A 633 -29.99 12.23 2.74
CA ARG A 633 -29.05 13.37 2.62
C ARG A 633 -29.07 14.22 3.87
N ASP A 634 -30.27 14.61 4.29
CA ASP A 634 -30.58 15.39 5.48
C ASP A 634 -30.02 14.71 6.74
N ALA A 635 -30.14 13.37 6.81
CA ALA A 635 -29.54 12.55 7.86
C ALA A 635 -28.01 12.59 7.86
N ALA A 636 -27.37 12.57 6.69
CA ALA A 636 -25.92 12.70 6.58
C ALA A 636 -25.44 14.14 6.88
N GLU A 637 -26.17 15.15 6.43
CA GLU A 637 -25.91 16.58 6.69
C GLU A 637 -25.99 16.92 8.19
N LEU A 638 -26.82 16.21 8.96
CA LEU A 638 -26.86 16.29 10.43
C LEU A 638 -25.70 15.53 11.09
N VAL A 639 -25.48 14.27 10.69
CA VAL A 639 -24.56 13.36 11.39
C VAL A 639 -23.09 13.65 11.09
N VAL A 640 -22.72 13.97 9.85
CA VAL A 640 -21.32 14.10 9.43
C VAL A 640 -20.59 15.25 10.14
N PRO A 641 -21.15 16.47 10.26
CA PRO A 641 -20.51 17.53 11.04
C PRO A 641 -20.38 17.17 12.52
N GLY A 642 -21.39 16.54 13.12
CA GLY A 642 -21.34 16.09 14.52
C GLY A 642 -20.26 15.05 14.75
N GLY A 643 -20.19 14.03 13.88
CA GLY A 643 -19.18 12.97 13.93
C GLY A 643 -17.76 13.51 13.79
N LEU A 644 -17.49 14.39 12.82
CA LEU A 644 -16.17 15.04 12.68
C LEU A 644 -15.79 15.86 13.92
N ASN A 645 -16.75 16.61 14.51
CA ASN A 645 -16.50 17.37 15.75
C ASN A 645 -16.25 16.45 16.95
N MET A 646 -16.93 15.32 17.06
CA MET A 646 -16.66 14.32 18.10
C MET A 646 -15.26 13.70 17.92
N ILE A 647 -14.89 13.28 16.70
CA ILE A 647 -13.57 12.70 16.40
C ILE A 647 -12.45 13.71 16.77
N LEU A 648 -12.62 14.98 16.41
CA LEU A 648 -11.66 16.04 16.77
C LEU A 648 -11.52 16.23 18.28
N GLN A 649 -12.62 16.14 19.04
CA GLN A 649 -12.57 16.20 20.50
C GLN A 649 -11.90 14.97 21.14
N VAL A 650 -12.07 13.76 20.58
CA VAL A 650 -11.33 12.57 21.01
C VAL A 650 -9.83 12.78 20.79
N ARG A 651 -9.45 13.22 19.60
CA ARG A 651 -8.06 13.53 19.24
C ARG A 651 -7.45 14.58 20.16
N GLN A 652 -8.13 15.70 20.41
CA GLN A 652 -7.66 16.75 21.30
C GLN A 652 -7.51 16.29 22.76
N ARG A 653 -8.37 15.38 23.25
CA ARG A 653 -8.21 14.78 24.59
C ARG A 653 -6.94 13.93 24.67
N ILE A 654 -6.66 13.12 23.67
CA ILE A 654 -5.49 12.22 23.63
C ILE A 654 -4.19 13.00 23.38
N GLU A 655 -4.17 13.95 22.45
CA GLU A 655 -3.02 14.83 22.21
C GLU A 655 -2.66 15.62 23.49
N LYS A 656 -3.67 16.06 24.27
CA LYS A 656 -3.46 16.68 25.58
C LYS A 656 -2.88 15.69 26.60
N LEU A 657 -3.50 14.53 26.79
CA LEU A 657 -3.06 13.52 27.76
C LEU A 657 -1.62 13.09 27.50
N HIS A 658 -1.25 12.83 26.24
CA HIS A 658 0.12 12.48 25.86
C HIS A 658 1.13 13.59 26.18
N ALA A 659 0.77 14.86 25.96
CA ALA A 659 1.62 15.99 26.34
C ALA A 659 1.75 16.15 27.87
N GLU A 660 0.71 15.84 28.63
CA GLU A 660 0.74 15.83 30.11
C GLU A 660 1.61 14.67 30.65
N THR A 661 1.54 13.47 30.05
CA THR A 661 2.43 12.34 30.37
C THR A 661 3.90 12.65 30.07
N LEU A 662 4.23 13.15 28.87
CA LEU A 662 5.61 13.51 28.52
C LEU A 662 6.18 14.60 29.45
N ALA A 663 5.35 15.54 29.90
CA ALA A 663 5.77 16.55 30.87
C ALA A 663 6.03 15.95 32.27
N ALA A 664 5.25 14.94 32.68
CA ALA A 664 5.46 14.21 33.94
C ALA A 664 6.74 13.35 33.88
N GLU A 665 6.94 12.57 32.81
CA GLU A 665 8.16 11.78 32.60
C GLU A 665 9.42 12.65 32.59
N ALA A 666 9.37 13.80 31.92
CA ALA A 666 10.48 14.76 31.89
C ALA A 666 10.76 15.36 33.29
N ALA A 667 9.72 15.62 34.08
CA ALA A 667 9.85 16.11 35.45
C ALA A 667 10.41 15.04 36.40
N GLU A 668 9.99 13.79 36.27
CA GLU A 668 10.52 12.66 37.04
C GLU A 668 11.99 12.38 36.70
N ALA A 669 12.34 12.36 35.41
CA ALA A 669 13.72 12.23 34.95
C ALA A 669 14.62 13.38 35.43
N ALA A 670 14.08 14.61 35.52
CA ALA A 670 14.78 15.75 36.10
C ALA A 670 14.95 15.63 37.63
N ALA A 671 13.91 15.18 38.35
CA ALA A 671 13.96 14.96 39.79
C ALA A 671 14.95 13.84 40.15
N HIS A 672 14.97 12.73 39.40
CA HIS A 672 15.91 11.64 39.65
C HIS A 672 17.37 12.07 39.47
N ARG A 673 17.65 12.97 38.52
CA ARG A 673 18.97 13.63 38.34
C ARG A 673 19.33 14.63 39.44
N GLN A 674 18.36 15.12 40.23
CA GLN A 674 18.63 15.94 41.42
C GLN A 674 18.83 15.10 42.68
N VAL A 675 18.21 13.91 42.78
CA VAL A 675 18.45 12.95 43.87
C VAL A 675 19.82 12.28 43.72
N VAL A 676 20.27 12.00 42.49
CA VAL A 676 21.67 11.64 42.21
C VAL A 676 22.51 12.92 42.11
N GLY A 677 22.58 13.66 43.21
CA GLY A 677 23.36 14.89 43.31
C GLY A 677 24.87 14.64 43.16
N PRO A 678 25.64 15.59 42.59
CA PRO A 678 27.09 15.45 42.40
C PRO A 678 27.82 15.73 43.73
N ASP A 679 27.88 14.75 44.62
CA ASP A 679 28.65 14.89 45.86
C ASP A 679 30.16 14.72 45.60
N ALA A 680 30.96 15.62 46.17
CA ALA A 680 32.36 15.80 45.82
C ALA A 680 33.33 15.20 46.87
N GLY A 681 34.57 14.94 46.47
CA GLY A 681 35.54 14.14 47.24
C GLY A 681 35.84 14.63 48.67
N GLY A 682 35.99 13.68 49.61
CA GLY A 682 36.07 13.94 51.05
C GLY A 682 37.16 13.22 51.87
N GLY A 683 38.03 12.41 51.25
CA GLY A 683 39.28 11.90 51.86
C GLY A 683 39.17 10.71 52.84
N GLY A 684 40.18 9.84 52.79
CA GLY A 684 40.38 8.67 53.65
C GLY A 684 41.49 7.79 53.07
N ALA A 685 42.43 7.31 53.89
CA ALA A 685 43.66 6.65 53.41
C ALA A 685 43.94 5.31 54.10
N GLY A 686 44.71 4.46 53.41
CA GLY A 686 45.04 3.08 53.81
C GLY A 686 43.97 2.05 53.40
N GLU A 687 44.31 0.79 53.14
CA GLU A 687 45.62 0.16 52.95
C GLU A 687 45.43 -1.17 52.17
N THR A 688 46.52 -1.86 51.79
CA THR A 688 46.65 -3.24 51.25
C THR A 688 45.42 -4.18 51.30
N GLY A 689 45.13 -5.05 50.33
CA GLY A 689 45.89 -5.57 49.17
C GLY A 689 45.38 -6.98 48.77
N GLU A 690 46.01 -7.65 47.79
CA GLU A 690 45.75 -9.06 47.34
C GLU A 690 44.36 -9.30 46.66
N GLY A 691 44.18 -10.04 45.55
CA GLY A 691 45.06 -10.70 44.55
C GLY A 691 44.43 -10.58 43.14
N GLU A 692 45.12 -10.84 42.01
CA GLU A 692 45.42 -12.16 41.41
C GLU A 692 44.15 -12.89 40.87
N GLU A 693 44.05 -13.38 39.63
CA GLU A 693 45.03 -13.70 38.55
C GLU A 693 44.39 -13.65 37.13
N GLU A 694 45.22 -13.40 36.09
CA GLU A 694 45.31 -13.95 34.69
C GLU A 694 44.04 -14.29 33.84
N GLU A 695 44.02 -14.41 32.50
CA GLU A 695 45.03 -14.34 31.40
C GLU A 695 44.58 -13.25 30.37
N SER A 696 45.34 -12.53 29.52
CA SER A 696 46.75 -12.44 29.09
C SER A 696 47.24 -13.27 27.87
N GLU A 697 47.11 -12.73 26.63
CA GLU A 697 48.04 -13.05 25.52
C GLU A 697 48.28 -11.84 24.57
N GLU A 698 49.56 -11.49 24.33
CA GLU A 698 50.06 -10.43 23.42
C GLU A 698 50.57 -11.07 22.09
N ALA A 699 51.21 -10.45 21.09
CA ALA A 699 51.91 -9.17 20.85
C ALA A 699 51.93 -8.84 19.32
N GLY A 700 52.52 -7.79 18.72
CA GLY A 700 53.32 -6.59 19.11
C GLY A 700 53.41 -5.66 17.85
N ASP A 701 53.64 -4.33 17.87
CA ASP A 701 54.83 -3.51 18.26
C ASP A 701 56.09 -3.75 17.39
N GLU A 702 56.95 -2.80 16.95
CA GLU A 702 57.14 -1.32 17.14
C GLU A 702 56.40 -0.41 16.10
N GLY A 703 56.41 0.93 16.14
CA GLY A 703 56.85 1.86 17.21
C GLY A 703 57.26 3.30 16.75
N GLY A 704 57.10 4.29 17.65
CA GLY A 704 57.75 5.62 17.66
C GLY A 704 57.19 6.78 16.78
N ALA A 705 57.23 8.07 17.19
CA ALA A 705 57.57 8.66 18.50
C ALA A 705 57.14 10.16 18.64
N ILE A 706 56.48 10.49 19.77
CA ILE A 706 56.57 11.72 20.61
C ILE A 706 56.25 13.12 19.99
N GLY A 707 55.29 13.84 20.61
CA GLY A 707 55.13 15.31 20.53
C GLY A 707 53.79 15.80 21.09
N GLU A 708 53.78 16.65 22.13
CA GLU A 708 52.57 17.03 22.91
C GLU A 708 52.45 18.58 23.14
N PRO A 709 51.57 19.13 24.02
CA PRO A 709 50.45 20.05 23.71
C PRO A 709 50.79 21.55 24.02
N PRO A 710 49.87 22.56 24.17
CA PRO A 710 48.39 22.53 24.24
C PRO A 710 47.64 23.63 23.43
N ALA A 711 46.36 23.86 23.77
CA ALA A 711 45.36 24.63 23.02
C ALA A 711 44.99 25.99 23.66
N GLU A 712 44.22 26.82 22.93
CA GLU A 712 43.27 27.81 23.48
C GLU A 712 42.10 28.07 22.48
N PRO A 713 40.94 28.62 22.91
CA PRO A 713 39.69 28.63 22.14
C PRO A 713 39.39 29.94 21.36
N VAL A 714 38.46 29.87 20.40
CA VAL A 714 37.99 31.03 19.61
C VAL A 714 36.52 31.38 19.97
N PRO A 715 36.20 32.65 20.28
CA PRO A 715 34.82 33.09 20.59
C PRO A 715 33.99 33.44 19.33
N PRO A 716 32.65 33.39 19.40
CA PRO A 716 31.76 33.72 18.28
C PRO A 716 31.58 35.25 18.10
N PRO A 717 31.44 35.75 16.86
CA PRO A 717 31.12 37.15 16.58
C PRO A 717 29.62 37.46 16.76
N THR A 718 29.31 38.68 17.18
CA THR A 718 27.95 39.17 17.48
C THR A 718 27.22 39.77 16.27
N SER A 719 25.90 39.60 16.23
CA SER A 719 24.99 40.31 15.30
C SER A 719 24.91 41.82 15.60
N PRO A 720 24.71 42.68 14.59
CA PRO A 720 24.20 44.04 14.74
C PRO A 720 22.74 44.16 14.27
N GLU A 721 21.90 44.86 15.04
CA GLU A 721 20.54 45.26 14.66
C GLU A 721 20.49 46.70 14.09
N ASP A 722 19.41 46.99 13.37
CA ASP A 722 18.78 48.29 13.14
C ASP A 722 19.61 49.56 12.85
N ALA A 723 19.56 49.98 11.58
CA ALA A 723 19.35 51.39 11.23
C ALA A 723 18.84 51.59 9.78
N ASN A 724 17.53 51.84 9.59
CA ASN A 724 17.05 53.05 8.92
C ASN A 724 15.51 53.12 8.78
N SER A 725 14.98 54.34 8.77
CA SER A 725 13.55 54.60 8.59
C SER A 725 13.28 55.90 7.81
N ARG A 726 12.49 55.78 6.73
CA ARG A 726 11.73 56.88 6.08
C ARG A 726 12.54 57.97 5.35
N PRO A 727 11.89 58.78 4.48
CA PRO A 727 10.48 58.74 4.05
C PRO A 727 10.16 57.56 3.13
#